data_AF-A0A157ZPW4-F1
#
_entry.id   AF-A0A157ZPW4-F1
#
_cell.length_a   1.000
_cell.length_b   1.000
_cell.length_c   1.000
_cell.angle_alpha   90.00
_cell.angle_beta   90.00
_cell.angle_gamma   90.00
#
_symmetry.space_group_name_H-M   'P 1'
#
loop_
_entity.id
_entity.type
_entity.pdbx_description
1 polymer ?
#
loop_
_entity_poly.entity_id
_entity_poly.type
_entity_poly.pdbx_seq_one_letter_code
_entity_poly.pdbx_strand_id
1 'polypeptide(L)'
;MASARRATVIVTRPDGQSSALLALLTGAGFDTLEFPLIDIAPVADDAPLRAALDELYLPPDAAARYALVVFVSPNAIDHAFSRLGAPWPADLPVAVVGPGSVAALARQGVHAPSHRVISPSTEEADPRFDSEALYAAIEAHFGTNGLEGKRVLIVRGDGGREWLAERLIEAGAQVEKAAAYRRVLPEPSMQKWERIHELLAGEPHAWLLTSSEGVRNLAELAHEHLTADEIVRLKRAPIVCPHPRIAEAARGAGFDRITVSGAGDERIAHSLEALFPPATAAASAHAATSRDPEAHAQASASSSIHSSSAPTDANPATAPAHQTAQSRMTDSNDSKKASPQPNVTPPLPPNTPFTPYEQQKRRGGAGIVVLWFVVVILAVAAGAGAFVLNRKFDRADAQLSQRVAQSDEQNADLRAKADQAASATTALNTQIIQLQGKLADAEAHSQALQQQYQDLASNRDDWTVAEVEQILSSASQQLQLTGNVPLALFALQSADTRLAATTGPQVVAIRKAIAQDIDKLKATPTTDLTGLAIKLDTAIDQVDQLPLSGEAPIARARAQAAEPANSASIAAATGEPRWKVLWHQITNGIGQQLSSLVSVRRIDNADAMLASPDQGYFVRENVKLRLLSARLSLLSRSETTLKADLHAADAALARYFDASSKKVQAVRELVKQVDQASLAVAVPNLNASLAAVHQFKRGG
;
A
#
# COMPACT_ATOMS: atom_id res chain seq x y z
N MET A 1 34.81 5.16 -22.21
CA MET A 1 34.24 3.88 -22.65
C MET A 1 32.95 3.69 -21.88
N ALA A 2 31.82 3.41 -22.55
CA ALA A 2 30.61 3.00 -21.83
C ALA A 2 30.79 1.54 -21.39
N SER A 3 30.59 1.25 -20.10
CA SER A 3 30.60 -0.13 -19.62
C SER A 3 29.33 -0.85 -20.10
N ALA A 4 29.46 -2.08 -20.56
CA ALA A 4 28.31 -2.92 -20.90
C ALA A 4 27.60 -3.33 -19.60
N ARG A 5 26.50 -2.65 -19.29
CA ARG A 5 25.66 -2.88 -18.09
C ARG A 5 25.11 -4.31 -18.10
N ARG A 6 25.12 -4.98 -16.94
CA ARG A 6 24.85 -6.43 -16.81
C ARG A 6 23.38 -6.77 -17.03
N ALA A 7 22.49 -6.05 -16.35
CA ALA A 7 21.04 -6.13 -16.43
C ALA A 7 20.42 -4.92 -15.71
N THR A 8 19.11 -4.68 -15.87
CA THR A 8 18.35 -3.76 -15.01
C THR A 8 17.69 -4.50 -13.85
N VAL A 9 17.96 -4.08 -12.61
CA VAL A 9 17.29 -4.61 -11.41
C VAL A 9 16.11 -3.71 -11.05
N ILE A 10 14.89 -4.25 -11.08
CA ILE A 10 13.70 -3.56 -10.61
C ILE A 10 13.61 -3.72 -9.09
N VAL A 11 13.75 -2.62 -8.36
CA VAL A 11 13.78 -2.59 -6.88
C VAL A 11 12.42 -2.13 -6.37
N THR A 12 11.73 -3.00 -5.61
CA THR A 12 10.32 -2.78 -5.23
C THR A 12 10.07 -2.44 -3.76
N ARG A 13 11.13 -2.07 -3.03
CA ARG A 13 11.02 -1.56 -1.64
C ARG A 13 10.28 -0.22 -1.62
N PRO A 14 9.76 0.22 -0.46
CA PRO A 14 9.31 1.59 -0.28
C PRO A 14 10.38 2.62 -0.60
N ASP A 15 9.95 3.82 -0.97
CA ASP A 15 10.85 4.90 -1.40
C ASP A 15 11.85 5.28 -0.30
N GLY A 16 13.06 5.67 -0.71
CA GLY A 16 14.20 5.93 0.17
C GLY A 16 14.79 4.72 0.92
N GLN A 17 14.10 3.57 1.01
CA GLN A 17 14.55 2.38 1.77
C GLN A 17 15.54 1.48 0.99
N SER A 18 16.06 1.96 -0.14
CA SER A 18 16.90 1.20 -1.07
C SER A 18 18.35 1.69 -1.17
N SER A 19 18.69 2.85 -0.61
CA SER A 19 19.93 3.59 -0.92
C SER A 19 21.23 2.77 -0.81
N ALA A 20 21.41 1.99 0.26
CA ALA A 20 22.57 1.12 0.45
C ALA A 20 22.64 0.01 -0.63
N LEU A 21 21.52 -0.64 -0.93
CA LEU A 21 21.43 -1.66 -1.97
C LEU A 21 21.67 -1.09 -3.37
N LEU A 22 21.12 0.09 -3.68
CA LEU A 22 21.34 0.75 -4.98
C LEU A 22 22.83 1.05 -5.21
N ALA A 23 23.55 1.48 -4.16
CA ALA A 23 24.99 1.67 -4.20
C ALA A 23 25.75 0.35 -4.47
N LEU A 24 25.37 -0.75 -3.81
CA LEU A 24 25.93 -2.09 -4.06
C LEU A 24 25.68 -2.55 -5.50
N LEU A 25 24.44 -2.45 -6.00
CA LEU A 25 24.06 -2.87 -7.35
C LEU A 25 24.73 -2.04 -8.44
N THR A 26 24.80 -0.72 -8.25
CA THR A 26 25.53 0.18 -9.16
C THR A 26 27.02 -0.14 -9.18
N GLY A 27 27.62 -0.40 -8.01
CA GLY A 27 29.02 -0.82 -7.88
C GLY A 27 29.31 -2.18 -8.56
N ALA A 28 28.35 -3.10 -8.53
CA ALA A 28 28.40 -4.38 -9.23
C ALA A 28 28.14 -4.28 -10.75
N GLY A 29 27.81 -3.11 -11.29
CA GLY A 29 27.60 -2.88 -12.73
C GLY A 29 26.20 -3.21 -13.25
N PHE A 30 25.19 -3.19 -12.37
CA PHE A 30 23.78 -3.21 -12.75
C PHE A 30 23.23 -1.80 -12.99
N ASP A 31 22.22 -1.71 -13.85
CA ASP A 31 21.27 -0.60 -13.81
C ASP A 31 20.19 -0.89 -12.77
N THR A 32 19.57 0.15 -12.21
CA THR A 32 18.52 0.03 -11.20
C THR A 32 17.30 0.85 -11.59
N LEU A 33 16.11 0.25 -11.49
CA LEU A 33 14.83 0.93 -11.65
C LEU A 33 14.07 0.84 -10.33
N GLU A 34 13.88 1.97 -9.65
CA GLU A 34 13.05 2.01 -8.44
C GLU A 34 11.57 2.01 -8.81
N PHE A 35 10.91 0.89 -8.52
CA PHE A 35 9.49 0.65 -8.78
C PHE A 35 8.82 0.22 -7.47
N PRO A 36 8.66 1.12 -6.47
CA PRO A 36 8.05 0.78 -5.20
C PRO A 36 6.68 0.15 -5.39
N LEU A 37 6.43 -0.98 -4.74
CA LEU A 37 5.13 -1.65 -4.75
C LEU A 37 4.36 -1.49 -3.44
N ILE A 38 4.98 -0.84 -2.45
CA ILE A 38 4.42 -0.45 -1.16
C ILE A 38 5.03 0.91 -0.84
N ASP A 39 4.21 1.88 -0.46
CA ASP A 39 4.64 3.14 0.15
C ASP A 39 4.13 3.23 1.60
N ILE A 40 4.80 4.06 2.41
CA ILE A 40 4.68 4.15 3.87
C ILE A 40 4.13 5.53 4.24
N ALA A 41 2.84 5.71 3.97
CA ALA A 41 2.14 6.96 4.25
C ALA A 41 1.77 7.08 5.75
N PRO A 42 1.63 8.31 6.29
CA PRO A 42 1.07 8.52 7.61
C PRO A 42 -0.39 8.02 7.68
N VAL A 43 -0.81 7.52 8.84
CA VAL A 43 -2.20 7.17 9.14
C VAL A 43 -3.13 8.39 8.98
N ALA A 44 -4.39 8.15 8.62
CA ALA A 44 -5.37 9.22 8.41
C ALA A 44 -5.84 9.87 9.72
N ASP A 45 -5.86 9.12 10.82
CA ASP A 45 -5.99 9.60 12.19
C ASP A 45 -4.83 9.04 13.02
N ASP A 46 -4.13 9.89 13.76
CA ASP A 46 -3.04 9.51 14.65
C ASP A 46 -3.36 9.71 16.14
N ALA A 47 -4.59 10.14 16.48
CA ALA A 47 -5.04 10.26 17.86
C ALA A 47 -4.96 8.93 18.66
N PRO A 48 -5.28 7.74 18.10
CA PRO A 48 -5.10 6.47 18.81
C PRO A 48 -3.63 6.19 19.15
N LEU A 49 -2.71 6.50 18.23
CA LEU A 49 -1.28 6.35 18.51
C LEU A 49 -0.83 7.35 19.59
N ARG A 50 -1.20 8.64 19.47
CA ARG A 50 -0.80 9.65 20.45
C ARG A 50 -1.30 9.32 21.86
N ALA A 51 -2.57 8.91 22.01
CA ALA A 51 -3.11 8.46 23.29
C ALA A 51 -2.32 7.28 23.88
N ALA A 52 -1.99 6.27 23.07
CA ALA A 52 -1.20 5.13 23.52
C ALA A 52 0.28 5.49 23.83
N LEU A 53 0.83 6.54 23.20
CA LEU A 53 2.17 7.08 23.52
C LEU A 53 2.17 7.92 24.81
N ASP A 54 1.10 8.69 25.08
CA ASP A 54 0.96 9.45 26.32
C ASP A 54 0.87 8.51 27.54
N GLU A 55 0.19 7.37 27.40
CA GLU A 55 0.06 6.34 28.45
C GLU A 55 1.39 5.63 28.85
N LEU A 56 2.45 5.74 28.03
CA LEU A 56 3.79 5.21 28.37
C LEU A 56 4.37 5.87 29.63
N TYR A 57 3.99 7.13 29.85
CA TYR A 57 4.52 8.03 30.89
C TYR A 57 3.66 8.06 32.17
N LEU A 58 2.63 7.20 32.26
CA LEU A 58 1.92 6.97 33.51
C LEU A 58 2.88 6.48 34.63
N PRO A 59 2.54 6.68 35.92
CA PRO A 59 3.33 6.16 37.03
C PRO A 59 3.48 4.62 36.97
N PRO A 60 4.60 4.03 37.45
CA PRO A 60 4.80 2.58 37.43
C PRO A 60 3.68 1.76 38.09
N ASP A 61 3.04 2.32 39.11
CA ASP A 61 1.97 1.67 39.89
C ASP A 61 0.57 1.80 39.24
N ALA A 62 0.44 2.56 38.15
CA ALA A 62 -0.82 2.79 37.48
C ALA A 62 -1.26 1.57 36.68
N ALA A 63 -2.44 1.00 37.01
CA ALA A 63 -2.98 -0.18 36.32
C ALA A 63 -3.21 0.01 34.81
N ALA A 64 -3.28 1.25 34.33
CA ALA A 64 -3.37 1.58 32.91
C ALA A 64 -2.01 1.63 32.19
N ARG A 65 -0.87 1.62 32.88
CA ARG A 65 0.44 1.66 32.21
C ARG A 65 0.75 0.33 31.52
N TYR A 66 1.33 0.40 30.33
CA TYR A 66 1.84 -0.77 29.62
C TYR A 66 2.98 -1.46 30.38
N ALA A 67 2.98 -2.78 30.39
CA ALA A 67 4.09 -3.61 30.90
C ALA A 67 5.11 -3.96 29.81
N LEU A 68 4.73 -3.82 28.54
CA LEU A 68 5.55 -4.09 27.36
C LEU A 68 5.01 -3.26 26.17
N VAL A 69 5.92 -2.74 25.34
CA VAL A 69 5.59 -2.23 24.00
C VAL A 69 6.29 -3.07 22.95
N VAL A 70 5.61 -3.37 21.85
CA VAL A 70 6.11 -4.19 20.75
C VAL A 70 6.10 -3.38 19.45
N PHE A 71 7.24 -3.25 18.78
CA PHE A 71 7.31 -2.66 17.43
C PHE A 71 7.58 -3.74 16.37
N VAL A 72 6.64 -3.90 15.44
CA VAL A 72 6.72 -4.97 14.43
C VAL A 72 7.58 -4.64 13.20
N SER A 73 8.07 -3.40 13.07
CA SER A 73 8.92 -2.95 11.96
C SER A 73 9.76 -1.71 12.32
N PRO A 74 10.84 -1.41 11.58
CA PRO A 74 11.57 -0.14 11.72
C PRO A 74 10.66 1.08 11.52
N ASN A 75 9.79 1.04 10.52
CA ASN A 75 8.85 2.12 10.21
C ASN A 75 7.90 2.41 11.39
N ALA A 76 7.48 1.38 12.14
CA ALA A 76 6.66 1.55 13.34
C ALA A 76 7.40 2.30 14.45
N ILE A 77 8.72 2.10 14.57
CA ILE A 77 9.59 2.83 15.50
C ILE A 77 9.72 4.27 15.03
N ASP A 78 10.21 4.50 13.81
CA ASP A 78 10.52 5.86 13.33
C ASP A 78 9.24 6.76 13.26
N HIS A 79 8.05 6.20 12.98
CA HIS A 79 6.77 6.93 13.03
C HIS A 79 6.21 7.21 14.43
N ALA A 80 6.58 6.40 15.43
CA ALA A 80 6.20 6.63 16.83
C ALA A 80 7.17 7.58 17.52
N PHE A 81 8.48 7.41 17.31
CA PHE A 81 9.50 8.29 17.87
C PHE A 81 9.47 9.69 17.26
N SER A 82 8.99 9.88 16.02
CA SER A 82 8.69 11.22 15.49
C SER A 82 7.49 11.92 16.17
N ARG A 83 6.78 11.24 17.08
CA ARG A 83 5.67 11.76 17.89
C ARG A 83 5.95 11.78 19.39
N LEU A 84 7.04 11.15 19.85
CA LEU A 84 7.41 11.12 21.26
C LEU A 84 8.01 12.47 21.68
N GLY A 85 7.30 13.21 22.53
CA GLY A 85 7.75 14.50 23.07
C GLY A 85 8.81 14.40 24.18
N ALA A 86 9.22 13.18 24.57
CA ALA A 86 10.15 12.90 25.66
C ALA A 86 10.98 11.64 25.36
N PRO A 87 12.09 11.40 26.09
CA PRO A 87 12.85 10.15 25.99
C PRO A 87 12.01 8.91 26.34
N TRP A 88 12.41 7.75 25.85
CA TRP A 88 11.75 6.48 26.22
C TRP A 88 11.88 6.20 27.72
N PRO A 89 10.83 5.69 28.42
CA PRO A 89 10.96 5.34 29.82
C PRO A 89 11.94 4.17 30.02
N ALA A 90 13.04 4.40 30.74
CA ALA A 90 14.09 3.40 30.93
C ALA A 90 13.61 2.10 31.62
N ASP A 91 12.51 2.19 32.37
CA ASP A 91 11.87 1.06 33.04
C ASP A 91 10.85 0.30 32.17
N LEU A 92 10.45 0.83 31.01
CA LEU A 92 9.46 0.20 30.12
C LEU A 92 10.14 -0.71 29.09
N PRO A 93 9.94 -2.05 29.15
CA PRO A 93 10.49 -2.98 28.17
C PRO A 93 9.94 -2.72 26.77
N VAL A 94 10.79 -2.93 25.77
CA VAL A 94 10.44 -2.81 24.36
C VAL A 94 10.88 -4.07 23.59
N ALA A 95 9.97 -4.66 22.82
CA ALA A 95 10.22 -5.87 22.04
C ALA A 95 10.16 -5.60 20.52
N VAL A 96 11.08 -6.21 19.77
CA VAL A 96 11.24 -5.98 18.32
C VAL A 96 11.59 -7.25 17.55
N VAL A 97 11.02 -7.38 16.35
CA VAL A 97 11.06 -8.62 15.53
C VAL A 97 12.47 -9.02 15.07
N GLY A 98 13.42 -8.09 14.92
CA GLY A 98 14.77 -8.44 14.48
C GLY A 98 15.74 -7.26 14.31
N PRO A 99 16.96 -7.51 13.80
CA PRO A 99 18.10 -6.59 13.88
C PRO A 99 17.87 -5.20 13.27
N GLY A 100 17.12 -5.09 12.18
CA GLY A 100 16.79 -3.78 11.58
C GLY A 100 15.95 -2.88 12.51
N SER A 101 15.08 -3.48 13.33
CA SER A 101 14.30 -2.76 14.34
C SER A 101 15.13 -2.47 15.60
N VAL A 102 16.05 -3.35 15.99
CA VAL A 102 17.03 -3.07 17.06
C VAL A 102 17.91 -1.86 16.68
N ALA A 103 18.41 -1.83 15.44
CA ALA A 103 19.16 -0.70 14.90
C ALA A 103 18.31 0.58 14.81
N ALA A 104 17.01 0.48 14.53
CA ALA A 104 16.10 1.63 14.55
C ALA A 104 15.92 2.20 15.97
N LEU A 105 15.63 1.36 16.97
CA LEU A 105 15.58 1.78 18.38
C LEU A 105 16.91 2.45 18.81
N ALA A 106 18.05 1.88 18.43
CA ALA A 106 19.37 2.40 18.78
C ALA A 106 19.62 3.81 18.20
N ARG A 107 19.15 4.11 16.97
CA ARG A 107 19.21 5.49 16.41
C ARG A 107 18.39 6.47 17.25
N GLN A 108 17.27 6.03 17.82
CA GLN A 108 16.41 6.82 18.70
C GLN A 108 16.90 6.83 20.17
N GLY A 109 18.12 6.36 20.44
CA GLY A 109 18.72 6.31 21.77
C GLY A 109 18.32 5.11 22.62
N VAL A 110 17.42 4.24 22.16
CA VAL A 110 16.91 3.09 22.92
C VAL A 110 17.74 1.84 22.61
N HIS A 111 18.63 1.48 23.53
CA HIS A 111 19.59 0.39 23.37
C HIS A 111 19.89 -0.29 24.71
N ALA A 112 20.25 -1.57 24.67
CA ALA A 112 20.80 -2.30 25.82
C ALA A 112 22.26 -1.86 26.11
N PRO A 113 22.73 -1.92 27.37
CA PRO A 113 22.03 -2.33 28.57
C PRO A 113 21.15 -1.22 29.18
N SER A 114 21.24 0.02 28.68
CA SER A 114 20.54 1.21 29.19
C SER A 114 19.02 1.08 29.21
N HIS A 115 18.46 0.26 28.31
CA HIS A 115 17.03 -0.04 28.17
C HIS A 115 16.81 -1.55 28.02
N ARG A 116 15.66 -2.05 28.47
CA ARG A 116 15.24 -3.44 28.28
C ARG A 116 14.70 -3.67 26.86
N VAL A 117 15.60 -3.91 25.92
CA VAL A 117 15.29 -4.30 24.53
C VAL A 117 15.22 -5.83 24.43
N ILE A 118 14.12 -6.36 23.89
CA ILE A 118 13.86 -7.80 23.69
C ILE A 118 13.79 -8.07 22.18
N SER A 119 14.51 -9.07 21.69
CA SER A 119 14.45 -9.52 20.28
C SER A 119 14.84 -11.00 20.17
N PRO A 120 14.50 -11.69 19.06
CA PRO A 120 15.03 -13.02 18.78
C PRO A 120 16.57 -13.06 18.78
N SER A 121 17.13 -14.23 19.08
CA SER A 121 18.58 -14.43 19.09
C SER A 121 19.16 -14.33 17.68
N THR A 122 20.33 -13.70 17.56
CA THR A 122 21.16 -13.68 16.34
C THR A 122 22.26 -14.74 16.34
N GLU A 123 22.39 -15.52 17.42
CA GLU A 123 23.47 -16.50 17.62
C GLU A 123 23.08 -17.94 17.21
N GLU A 124 21.81 -18.15 16.80
CA GLU A 124 21.33 -19.42 16.27
C GLU A 124 21.85 -19.67 14.84
N ALA A 125 21.93 -20.95 14.43
CA ALA A 125 22.50 -21.34 13.14
C ALA A 125 21.62 -20.95 11.93
N ASP A 126 20.32 -20.75 12.12
CA ASP A 126 19.38 -20.19 11.15
C ASP A 126 18.38 -19.26 11.89
N PRO A 127 18.80 -18.03 12.22
CA PRO A 127 18.09 -17.19 13.18
C PRO A 127 16.81 -16.59 12.57
N ARG A 128 15.67 -16.89 13.20
CA ARG A 128 14.35 -16.45 12.72
C ARG A 128 13.94 -15.09 13.27
N PHE A 129 13.48 -14.22 12.38
CA PHE A 129 13.01 -12.87 12.68
C PHE A 129 11.54 -12.71 12.27
N ASP A 130 10.67 -13.46 12.94
CA ASP A 130 9.22 -13.49 12.72
C ASP A 130 8.43 -13.32 14.03
N SER A 131 7.10 -13.34 13.93
CA SER A 131 6.22 -13.17 15.09
C SER A 131 6.39 -14.30 16.11
N GLU A 132 6.62 -15.50 15.61
CA GLU A 132 6.80 -16.74 16.35
C GLU A 132 8.08 -16.71 17.20
N ALA A 133 9.22 -16.33 16.61
CA ALA A 133 10.49 -16.16 17.33
C ALA A 133 10.44 -14.98 18.32
N LEU A 134 9.74 -13.90 17.99
CA LEU A 134 9.55 -12.76 18.90
C LEU A 134 8.71 -13.15 20.13
N TYR A 135 7.65 -13.94 19.93
CA TYR A 135 6.83 -14.43 21.05
C TYR A 135 7.66 -15.30 22.00
N ALA A 136 8.49 -16.22 21.46
CA ALA A 136 9.41 -17.03 22.27
C ALA A 136 10.42 -16.17 23.06
N ALA A 137 10.95 -15.09 22.47
CA ALA A 137 11.83 -14.14 23.16
C ALA A 137 11.12 -13.36 24.29
N ILE A 138 9.81 -13.07 24.12
CA ILE A 138 8.98 -12.43 25.16
C ILE A 138 8.70 -13.43 26.29
N GLU A 139 8.30 -14.67 26.01
CA GLU A 139 8.11 -15.71 27.04
C GLU A 139 9.41 -16.03 27.79
N ALA A 140 10.56 -16.05 27.12
CA ALA A 140 11.86 -16.23 27.77
C ALA A 140 12.24 -15.07 28.72
N HIS A 141 11.70 -13.86 28.49
CA HIS A 141 11.98 -12.68 29.32
C HIS A 141 11.02 -12.54 30.52
N PHE A 142 9.73 -12.77 30.30
CA PHE A 142 8.69 -12.59 31.33
C PHE A 142 8.29 -13.90 32.04
N GLY A 143 8.64 -15.06 31.47
CA GLY A 143 8.10 -16.36 31.86
C GLY A 143 6.75 -16.65 31.17
N THR A 144 6.36 -17.93 31.15
CA THR A 144 5.04 -18.38 30.66
C THR A 144 3.93 -17.64 31.42
N ASN A 145 3.00 -17.03 30.69
CA ASN A 145 1.93 -16.16 31.22
C ASN A 145 2.42 -14.97 32.10
N GLY A 146 3.69 -14.57 32.03
CA GLY A 146 4.24 -13.44 32.82
C GLY A 146 3.63 -12.06 32.52
N LEU A 147 2.77 -11.98 31.49
CA LEU A 147 2.00 -10.80 31.10
C LEU A 147 0.49 -10.93 31.40
N GLU A 148 0.06 -11.95 32.15
CA GLU A 148 -1.34 -12.16 32.54
C GLU A 148 -1.90 -10.93 33.28
N GLY A 149 -3.02 -10.41 32.79
CA GLY A 149 -3.67 -9.20 33.31
C GLY A 149 -2.90 -7.90 33.05
N LYS A 150 -1.81 -7.90 32.27
CA LYS A 150 -1.02 -6.69 31.94
C LYS A 150 -1.41 -6.11 30.59
N ARG A 151 -1.39 -4.77 30.46
CA ARG A 151 -1.51 -4.10 29.16
C ARG A 151 -0.23 -4.25 28.34
N VAL A 152 -0.37 -4.56 27.06
CA VAL A 152 0.73 -4.66 26.07
C VAL A 152 0.35 -3.86 24.83
N LEU A 153 1.18 -2.90 24.44
CA LEU A 153 0.96 -2.10 23.23
C LEU A 153 1.69 -2.72 22.04
N ILE A 154 1.00 -2.97 20.92
CA ILE A 154 1.62 -3.36 19.65
C ILE A 154 1.52 -2.20 18.66
N VAL A 155 2.65 -1.57 18.38
CA VAL A 155 2.77 -0.48 17.39
C VAL A 155 3.17 -1.07 16.03
N ARG A 156 2.37 -0.76 15.01
CA ARG A 156 2.41 -1.46 13.72
C ARG A 156 1.93 -0.59 12.56
N GLY A 157 1.96 -1.16 11.36
CA GLY A 157 1.12 -0.67 10.26
C GLY A 157 -0.35 -1.04 10.49
N ASP A 158 -1.24 -0.29 9.85
CA ASP A 158 -2.67 -0.59 9.70
C ASP A 158 -2.97 -2.09 9.43
N GLY A 159 -2.37 -2.66 8.40
CA GLY A 159 -2.42 -4.09 8.07
C GLY A 159 -1.31 -4.91 8.74
N GLY A 160 -1.52 -6.22 8.89
CA GLY A 160 -0.51 -7.11 9.46
C GLY A 160 -1.01 -8.51 9.78
N ARG A 161 -0.17 -9.24 10.52
CA ARG A 161 -0.47 -10.57 11.08
C ARG A 161 -1.00 -10.41 12.51
N GLU A 162 -2.18 -10.96 12.79
CA GLU A 162 -2.78 -10.88 14.13
C GLU A 162 -2.20 -11.87 15.14
N TRP A 163 -1.57 -12.96 14.66
CA TRP A 163 -1.04 -14.07 15.48
C TRP A 163 -0.30 -13.65 16.76
N LEU A 164 0.56 -12.62 16.72
CA LEU A 164 1.28 -12.16 17.92
C LEU A 164 0.34 -11.55 18.97
N ALA A 165 -0.66 -10.80 18.54
CA ALA A 165 -1.70 -10.27 19.43
C ALA A 165 -2.59 -11.40 19.96
N GLU A 166 -2.99 -12.34 19.09
CA GLU A 166 -3.80 -13.51 19.46
C GLU A 166 -3.10 -14.36 20.53
N ARG A 167 -1.82 -14.72 20.34
CA ARG A 167 -1.02 -15.45 21.32
C ARG A 167 -0.86 -14.71 22.65
N LEU A 168 -0.59 -13.41 22.62
CA LEU A 168 -0.48 -12.62 23.85
C LEU A 168 -1.81 -12.53 24.60
N ILE A 169 -2.94 -12.43 23.90
CA ILE A 169 -4.29 -12.50 24.50
C ILE A 169 -4.57 -13.88 25.09
N GLU A 170 -4.20 -14.97 24.40
CA GLU A 170 -4.31 -16.34 24.90
C GLU A 170 -3.44 -16.60 26.14
N ALA A 171 -2.28 -15.94 26.24
CA ALA A 171 -1.42 -15.91 27.43
C ALA A 171 -1.92 -14.93 28.53
N GLY A 172 -3.13 -14.39 28.39
CA GLY A 172 -3.82 -13.56 29.38
C GLY A 172 -3.50 -12.06 29.36
N ALA A 173 -2.75 -11.56 28.37
CA ALA A 173 -2.40 -10.14 28.27
C ALA A 173 -3.50 -9.30 27.61
N GLN A 174 -3.66 -8.06 28.07
CA GLN A 174 -4.56 -7.06 27.49
C GLN A 174 -3.84 -6.34 26.34
N VAL A 175 -4.01 -6.84 25.12
CA VAL A 175 -3.28 -6.33 23.95
C VAL A 175 -4.02 -5.17 23.29
N GLU A 176 -3.35 -4.01 23.23
CA GLU A 176 -3.76 -2.85 22.43
C GLU A 176 -2.95 -2.78 21.13
N LYS A 177 -3.55 -2.23 20.07
CA LYS A 177 -2.93 -2.15 18.73
C LYS A 177 -3.02 -0.73 18.19
N ALA A 178 -1.87 -0.07 18.03
CA ALA A 178 -1.78 1.27 17.45
C ALA A 178 -1.16 1.23 16.04
N ALA A 179 -1.82 1.87 15.08
CA ALA A 179 -1.29 2.07 13.74
C ALA A 179 -0.45 3.36 13.70
N ALA A 180 0.81 3.25 13.30
CA ALA A 180 1.74 4.39 13.17
C ALA A 180 1.99 4.83 11.72
N TYR A 181 1.75 3.92 10.78
CA TYR A 181 1.76 4.16 9.34
C TYR A 181 0.66 3.32 8.68
N ARG A 182 0.31 3.67 7.45
CA ARG A 182 -0.46 2.82 6.55
C ARG A 182 0.42 2.36 5.40
N ARG A 183 0.15 1.15 4.90
CA ARG A 183 0.73 0.69 3.63
C ARG A 183 -0.22 1.07 2.51
N VAL A 184 0.29 1.74 1.49
CA VAL A 184 -0.48 2.04 0.28
C VAL A 184 0.25 1.47 -0.94
N LEU A 185 -0.50 1.15 -1.99
CA LEU A 185 0.06 0.86 -3.30
C LEU A 185 0.30 2.21 -4.02
N PRO A 186 1.55 2.62 -4.28
CA PRO A 186 1.81 3.86 -5.01
C PRO A 186 1.60 3.66 -6.51
N GLU A 187 0.95 4.62 -7.15
CA GLU A 187 0.77 4.65 -8.61
C GLU A 187 2.13 4.88 -9.31
N PRO A 188 2.64 3.94 -10.13
CA PRO A 188 3.89 4.15 -10.86
C PRO A 188 3.69 5.15 -12.00
N SER A 189 4.57 6.14 -12.12
CA SER A 189 4.47 7.13 -13.20
C SER A 189 4.60 6.48 -14.59
N MET A 190 4.00 7.10 -15.61
CA MET A 190 4.03 6.61 -17.01
C MET A 190 5.46 6.26 -17.47
N GLN A 191 6.46 7.07 -17.12
CA GLN A 191 7.87 6.80 -17.44
C GLN A 191 8.43 5.51 -16.82
N LYS A 192 7.95 5.13 -15.63
CA LYS A 192 8.31 3.84 -15.01
C LYS A 192 7.65 2.69 -15.77
N TRP A 193 6.38 2.84 -16.16
CA TRP A 193 5.67 1.85 -16.98
C TRP A 193 6.28 1.69 -18.37
N GLU A 194 6.57 2.78 -19.08
CA GLU A 194 7.31 2.79 -20.35
C GLU A 194 8.60 1.97 -20.25
N ARG A 195 9.39 2.18 -19.19
CA ARG A 195 10.61 1.38 -18.95
C ARG A 195 10.31 -0.09 -18.63
N ILE A 196 9.24 -0.42 -17.92
CA ILE A 196 8.82 -1.83 -17.73
C ILE A 196 8.43 -2.48 -19.06
N HIS A 197 7.73 -1.79 -19.95
CA HIS A 197 7.40 -2.32 -21.29
C HIS A 197 8.67 -2.61 -22.12
N GLU A 198 9.66 -1.71 -22.11
CA GLU A 198 10.98 -1.95 -22.74
C GLU A 198 11.69 -3.18 -22.16
N LEU A 199 11.75 -3.31 -20.84
CA LEU A 199 12.38 -4.45 -20.18
C LEU A 199 11.66 -5.76 -20.51
N LEU A 200 10.34 -5.77 -20.48
CA LEU A 200 9.51 -6.92 -20.86
C LEU A 200 9.56 -7.23 -22.37
N ALA A 201 9.96 -6.30 -23.23
CA ALA A 201 10.13 -6.54 -24.67
C ALA A 201 11.37 -7.38 -25.00
N GLY A 202 12.39 -7.42 -24.13
CA GLY A 202 13.53 -8.34 -24.28
C GLY A 202 14.85 -7.96 -23.60
N GLU A 203 14.95 -6.82 -22.90
CA GLU A 203 16.20 -6.47 -22.21
C GLU A 203 16.47 -7.36 -20.98
N PRO A 204 17.75 -7.66 -20.65
CA PRO A 204 18.10 -8.39 -19.45
C PRO A 204 17.68 -7.63 -18.18
N HIS A 205 16.79 -8.24 -17.39
CA HIS A 205 16.31 -7.65 -16.15
C HIS A 205 15.95 -8.69 -15.08
N ALA A 206 15.81 -8.26 -13.83
CA ALA A 206 15.29 -9.07 -12.73
C ALA A 206 14.53 -8.23 -11.70
N TRP A 207 13.50 -8.83 -11.09
CA TRP A 207 12.64 -8.22 -10.09
C TRP A 207 13.10 -8.58 -8.67
N LEU A 208 13.40 -7.58 -7.84
CA LEU A 208 13.66 -7.78 -6.42
C LEU A 208 12.37 -7.58 -5.62
N LEU A 209 11.76 -8.68 -5.19
CA LEU A 209 10.54 -8.66 -4.38
C LEU A 209 10.88 -8.92 -2.90
N THR A 210 10.65 -7.92 -2.04
CA THR A 210 11.05 -7.96 -0.62
C THR A 210 9.91 -8.29 0.35
N SER A 211 8.67 -8.44 -0.12
CA SER A 211 7.54 -8.87 0.71
C SER A 211 6.51 -9.67 -0.10
N SER A 212 5.80 -10.59 0.55
CA SER A 212 4.66 -11.31 -0.05
C SER A 212 3.47 -10.40 -0.37
N GLU A 213 3.50 -9.14 0.09
CA GLU A 213 2.53 -8.09 -0.19
C GLU A 213 2.87 -7.39 -1.51
N GLY A 214 4.13 -6.99 -1.71
CA GLY A 214 4.61 -6.49 -3.00
C GLY A 214 4.38 -7.48 -4.14
N VAL A 215 4.48 -8.80 -3.90
CA VAL A 215 4.09 -9.83 -4.89
C VAL A 215 2.63 -9.70 -5.35
N ARG A 216 1.69 -9.41 -4.44
CA ARG A 216 0.27 -9.24 -4.79
C ARG A 216 0.05 -7.92 -5.50
N ASN A 217 0.64 -6.84 -5.00
CA ASN A 217 0.52 -5.51 -5.58
C ASN A 217 1.13 -5.45 -7.00
N LEU A 218 2.22 -6.20 -7.27
CA LEU A 218 2.73 -6.41 -8.64
C LEU A 218 1.73 -7.15 -9.51
N ALA A 219 1.09 -8.20 -8.99
CA ALA A 219 0.10 -8.95 -9.74
C ALA A 219 -1.14 -8.10 -10.05
N GLU A 220 -1.59 -7.26 -9.13
CA GLU A 220 -2.69 -6.31 -9.29
C GLU A 220 -2.37 -5.30 -10.41
N LEU A 221 -1.32 -4.50 -10.24
CA LEU A 221 -0.83 -3.56 -11.26
C LEU A 221 -0.56 -4.22 -12.63
N ALA A 222 -0.06 -5.47 -12.65
CA ALA A 222 0.18 -6.18 -13.90
C ALA A 222 -1.10 -6.51 -14.68
N HIS A 223 -2.26 -6.70 -14.03
CA HIS A 223 -3.52 -6.88 -14.75
C HIS A 223 -4.12 -5.55 -15.25
N GLU A 224 -3.74 -4.43 -14.66
CA GLU A 224 -4.25 -3.09 -15.01
C GLU A 224 -3.43 -2.43 -16.12
N HIS A 225 -2.10 -2.56 -16.09
CA HIS A 225 -1.19 -1.83 -16.99
C HIS A 225 -0.50 -2.69 -18.07
N LEU A 226 -0.48 -4.02 -17.96
CA LEU A 226 0.23 -4.89 -18.91
C LEU A 226 -0.71 -5.73 -19.78
N THR A 227 -0.32 -5.97 -21.03
CA THR A 227 -1.03 -6.90 -21.92
C THR A 227 -0.84 -8.36 -21.47
N ALA A 228 -1.75 -9.26 -21.89
CA ALA A 228 -1.66 -10.68 -21.52
C ALA A 228 -0.31 -11.33 -21.86
N ASP A 229 0.29 -10.99 -23.01
CA ASP A 229 1.61 -11.48 -23.41
C ASP A 229 2.74 -10.90 -22.54
N GLU A 230 2.60 -9.67 -22.04
CA GLU A 230 3.55 -9.05 -21.10
C GLU A 230 3.43 -9.66 -19.71
N ILE A 231 2.23 -9.99 -19.24
CA ILE A 231 2.02 -10.74 -17.99
C ILE A 231 2.70 -12.13 -18.08
N VAL A 232 2.66 -12.79 -19.25
CA VAL A 232 3.39 -14.05 -19.49
C VAL A 232 4.91 -13.85 -19.51
N ARG A 233 5.42 -12.73 -20.04
CA ARG A 233 6.86 -12.40 -20.00
C ARG A 233 7.32 -12.03 -18.58
N LEU A 234 6.51 -11.27 -17.83
CA LEU A 234 6.74 -10.91 -16.43
C LEU A 234 6.83 -12.17 -15.54
N LYS A 235 5.91 -13.13 -15.71
CA LYS A 235 5.93 -14.41 -14.98
C LYS A 235 7.18 -15.27 -15.24
N ARG A 236 7.83 -15.06 -16.39
CA ARG A 236 9.10 -15.70 -16.78
C ARG A 236 10.34 -14.87 -16.44
N ALA A 237 10.18 -13.65 -15.94
CA ALA A 237 11.30 -12.83 -15.50
C ALA A 237 11.95 -13.43 -14.23
N PRO A 238 13.28 -13.32 -14.05
CA PRO A 238 13.94 -13.72 -12.81
C PRO A 238 13.47 -12.85 -11.63
N ILE A 239 13.07 -13.48 -10.54
CA ILE A 239 12.83 -12.86 -9.23
C ILE A 239 13.97 -13.22 -8.28
N VAL A 240 14.44 -12.23 -7.53
CA VAL A 240 15.20 -12.43 -6.29
C VAL A 240 14.33 -12.01 -5.11
N CYS A 241 14.33 -12.79 -4.04
CA CYS A 241 13.62 -12.45 -2.81
C CYS A 241 14.38 -12.93 -1.55
N PRO A 242 14.29 -12.20 -0.42
CA PRO A 242 15.09 -12.51 0.78
C PRO A 242 14.56 -13.65 1.64
N HIS A 243 13.35 -14.18 1.41
CA HIS A 243 12.68 -15.09 2.34
C HIS A 243 11.78 -16.13 1.63
N PRO A 244 11.77 -17.42 2.04
CA PRO A 244 10.99 -18.48 1.39
C PRO A 244 9.49 -18.16 1.19
N ARG A 245 8.85 -17.55 2.19
CA ARG A 245 7.45 -17.08 2.12
C ARG A 245 7.14 -16.10 0.97
N ILE A 246 8.14 -15.36 0.50
CA ILE A 246 8.00 -14.45 -0.64
C ILE A 246 8.04 -15.27 -1.94
N ALA A 247 8.94 -16.27 -2.01
CA ALA A 247 8.97 -17.22 -3.11
C ALA A 247 7.69 -18.08 -3.19
N GLU A 248 7.09 -18.47 -2.07
CA GLU A 248 5.79 -19.14 -2.03
C GLU A 248 4.68 -18.26 -2.61
N ALA A 249 4.61 -16.98 -2.20
CA ALA A 249 3.66 -16.02 -2.77
C ALA A 249 3.90 -15.82 -4.29
N ALA A 250 5.15 -15.73 -4.73
CA ALA A 250 5.50 -15.55 -6.14
C ALA A 250 5.14 -16.80 -6.98
N ARG A 251 5.37 -18.02 -6.48
CA ARG A 251 4.85 -19.25 -7.10
C ARG A 251 3.32 -19.24 -7.18
N GLY A 252 2.64 -18.78 -6.12
CA GLY A 252 1.18 -18.63 -6.09
C GLY A 252 0.63 -17.63 -7.12
N ALA A 253 1.37 -16.56 -7.41
CA ALA A 253 1.07 -15.63 -8.51
C ALA A 253 1.42 -16.17 -9.92
N GLY A 254 2.13 -17.31 -9.97
CA GLY A 254 2.54 -17.99 -11.21
C GLY A 254 3.87 -17.51 -11.78
N PHE A 255 4.83 -17.10 -10.94
CA PHE A 255 6.20 -16.81 -11.39
C PHE A 255 7.07 -18.08 -11.43
N ASP A 256 7.78 -18.29 -12.53
CA ASP A 256 8.53 -19.52 -12.82
C ASP A 256 9.97 -19.53 -12.28
N ARG A 257 10.64 -18.35 -12.24
CA ARG A 257 12.09 -18.24 -12.00
C ARG A 257 12.39 -17.45 -10.73
N ILE A 258 12.44 -18.14 -9.58
CA ILE A 258 12.59 -17.49 -8.27
C ILE A 258 13.84 -17.97 -7.54
N THR A 259 14.73 -17.03 -7.19
CA THR A 259 15.89 -17.22 -6.33
C THR A 259 15.62 -16.67 -4.93
N VAL A 260 15.92 -17.46 -3.89
CA VAL A 260 15.89 -17.00 -2.50
C VAL A 260 17.31 -16.64 -2.08
N SER A 261 17.56 -15.37 -1.75
CA SER A 261 18.89 -14.86 -1.39
C SER A 261 19.23 -14.99 0.10
N GLY A 262 18.21 -15.14 0.96
CA GLY A 262 18.32 -14.78 2.37
C GLY A 262 18.27 -13.26 2.59
N ALA A 263 18.11 -12.85 3.86
CA ALA A 263 18.01 -11.44 4.25
C ALA A 263 19.34 -10.69 4.16
N GLY A 264 19.30 -9.35 4.09
CA GLY A 264 20.49 -8.50 3.98
C GLY A 264 20.88 -8.17 2.53
N ASP A 265 21.42 -6.98 2.33
CA ASP A 265 21.53 -6.35 1.00
C ASP A 265 22.72 -6.90 0.21
N GLU A 266 23.76 -7.35 0.91
CA GLU A 266 24.95 -8.01 0.37
C GLU A 266 24.60 -9.38 -0.24
N ARG A 267 23.74 -10.15 0.44
CA ARG A 267 23.26 -11.46 -0.06
C ARG A 267 22.31 -11.30 -1.24
N ILE A 268 21.49 -10.25 -1.25
CA ILE A 268 20.65 -9.88 -2.41
C ILE A 268 21.55 -9.51 -3.61
N ALA A 269 22.54 -8.64 -3.42
CA ALA A 269 23.47 -8.23 -4.46
C ALA A 269 24.26 -9.43 -5.04
N HIS A 270 24.85 -10.27 -4.19
CA HIS A 270 25.55 -11.49 -4.61
C HIS A 270 24.65 -12.46 -5.39
N SER A 271 23.36 -12.57 -5.00
CA SER A 271 22.39 -13.42 -5.72
C SER A 271 22.06 -12.89 -7.11
N LEU A 272 21.98 -11.56 -7.27
CA LEU A 272 21.82 -10.90 -8.57
C LEU A 272 23.09 -11.03 -9.43
N GLU A 273 24.27 -10.90 -8.84
CA GLU A 273 25.55 -11.12 -9.52
C GLU A 273 25.71 -12.53 -10.07
N ALA A 274 25.25 -13.54 -9.32
CA ALA A 274 25.25 -14.93 -9.75
C ALA A 274 24.24 -15.23 -10.86
N LEU A 275 23.11 -14.50 -10.91
CA LEU A 275 22.13 -14.60 -12.01
C LEU A 275 22.63 -13.94 -13.30
N PHE A 276 23.44 -12.89 -13.20
CA PHE A 276 24.00 -12.15 -14.33
C PHE A 276 25.53 -12.02 -14.19
N PRO A 277 26.30 -13.10 -14.39
CA PRO A 277 27.76 -13.07 -14.30
C PRO A 277 28.35 -12.09 -15.33
N PRO A 278 29.49 -11.44 -15.03
CA PRO A 278 30.11 -10.51 -15.96
C PRO A 278 30.61 -11.24 -17.20
N ALA A 279 30.62 -10.57 -18.37
CA ALA A 279 30.94 -11.19 -19.65
C ALA A 279 32.33 -11.89 -19.70
N THR A 280 33.29 -11.40 -18.89
CA THR A 280 34.62 -12.02 -18.71
C THR A 280 34.58 -13.38 -18.00
N ALA A 281 33.60 -13.63 -17.12
CA ALA A 281 33.45 -14.90 -16.40
C ALA A 281 32.77 -15.99 -17.26
N ALA A 282 31.88 -15.61 -18.18
CA ALA A 282 31.29 -16.57 -19.13
C ALA A 282 32.35 -17.22 -20.04
N ALA A 283 33.36 -16.45 -20.46
CA ALA A 283 34.48 -16.93 -21.25
C ALA A 283 35.40 -17.89 -20.48
N SER A 284 35.69 -17.62 -19.20
CA SER A 284 36.55 -18.50 -18.39
C SER A 284 35.84 -19.80 -18.00
N ALA A 285 34.52 -19.78 -17.78
CA ALA A 285 33.73 -20.99 -17.53
C ALA A 285 33.79 -21.99 -18.70
N HIS A 286 33.72 -21.52 -19.95
CA HIS A 286 33.89 -22.37 -21.14
C HIS A 286 35.35 -22.83 -21.36
N ALA A 287 36.34 -22.03 -20.96
CA ALA A 287 37.75 -22.42 -21.05
C ALA A 287 38.17 -23.45 -19.98
N ALA A 288 37.53 -23.44 -18.80
CA ALA A 288 37.85 -24.32 -17.67
C ALA A 288 37.44 -25.79 -17.90
N THR A 289 36.50 -26.07 -18.80
CA THR A 289 36.04 -27.45 -19.08
C THR A 289 36.94 -28.22 -20.06
N SER A 290 38.04 -27.61 -20.56
CA SER A 290 38.92 -28.21 -21.57
C SER A 290 40.41 -27.94 -21.32
N ARG A 291 40.97 -28.60 -20.30
CA ARG A 291 42.42 -28.80 -20.15
C ARG A 291 42.76 -29.89 -19.14
N ASP A 292 43.48 -30.92 -19.58
CA ASP A 292 44.14 -31.89 -18.69
C ASP A 292 45.34 -31.23 -17.95
N PRO A 293 45.75 -31.76 -16.78
CA PRO A 293 46.67 -31.08 -15.88
C PRO A 293 48.13 -31.54 -16.02
N GLU A 294 49.02 -30.70 -16.55
CA GLU A 294 50.48 -30.86 -16.37
C GLU A 294 51.27 -29.54 -16.56
N ALA A 295 52.57 -29.58 -16.24
CA ALA A 295 53.59 -28.52 -16.33
C ALA A 295 53.61 -27.38 -15.26
N HIS A 296 54.72 -27.35 -14.51
CA HIS A 296 55.09 -26.40 -13.45
C HIS A 296 55.58 -25.01 -13.93
N ALA A 297 55.71 -24.07 -12.97
CA ALA A 297 56.92 -23.26 -12.67
C ALA A 297 56.88 -21.71 -12.79
N GLN A 298 56.95 -21.05 -11.62
CA GLN A 298 57.87 -19.95 -11.23
C GLN A 298 58.25 -18.81 -12.20
N ALA A 299 57.76 -17.59 -11.91
CA ALA A 299 58.55 -16.36 -11.68
C ALA A 299 57.62 -15.29 -11.04
N SER A 300 57.93 -14.44 -10.04
CA SER A 300 59.17 -13.90 -9.43
C SER A 300 59.67 -12.55 -10.01
N ALA A 301 59.57 -11.50 -9.18
CA ALA A 301 60.35 -10.24 -9.21
C ALA A 301 60.11 -9.26 -10.39
N SER A 302 60.36 -7.93 -10.31
CA SER A 302 60.51 -6.97 -9.19
C SER A 302 60.66 -5.53 -9.76
N SER A 303 60.74 -4.52 -8.87
CA SER A 303 61.38 -3.19 -9.07
C SER A 303 60.51 -2.08 -9.74
N SER A 304 60.69 -0.78 -9.46
CA SER A 304 61.31 -0.12 -8.27
C SER A 304 61.13 1.42 -8.27
N ILE A 305 60.84 1.98 -7.08
CA ILE A 305 61.43 3.20 -6.45
C ILE A 305 61.49 4.51 -7.26
N HIS A 306 60.90 5.59 -6.72
CA HIS A 306 61.47 6.91 -6.32
C HIS A 306 60.25 7.78 -5.85
N SER A 307 60.12 8.31 -4.62
CA SER A 307 60.86 9.38 -3.91
C SER A 307 61.01 10.68 -4.73
N SER A 308 60.59 11.88 -4.31
CA SER A 308 59.95 12.39 -3.07
C SER A 308 59.11 13.66 -3.43
N SER A 309 58.57 14.56 -2.58
CA SER A 309 58.73 14.90 -1.14
C SER A 309 57.45 15.59 -0.58
N ALA A 310 57.55 16.28 0.57
CA ALA A 310 56.54 17.15 1.20
C ALA A 310 57.26 18.25 2.04
N PRO A 311 56.59 19.23 2.70
CA PRO A 311 55.16 19.60 2.72
C PRO A 311 54.90 21.13 2.51
N THR A 312 53.66 21.58 2.80
CA THR A 312 53.32 22.77 3.64
C THR A 312 52.34 23.81 3.04
N ASP A 313 51.20 23.96 3.73
CA ASP A 313 50.28 25.09 3.96
C ASP A 313 49.54 25.88 2.84
N ALA A 314 48.23 25.58 2.78
CA ALA A 314 47.13 26.44 3.29
C ALA A 314 46.36 27.45 2.39
N ASN A 315 45.02 27.31 2.52
CA ASN A 315 43.95 28.31 2.41
C ASN A 315 43.56 28.91 1.02
N PRO A 316 42.30 29.39 0.87
CA PRO A 316 41.58 29.18 -0.39
C PRO A 316 40.72 30.37 -0.87
N ALA A 317 39.84 30.06 -1.83
CA ALA A 317 38.46 30.54 -1.93
C ALA A 317 38.11 31.77 -2.81
N THR A 318 37.11 31.50 -3.66
CA THR A 318 36.07 32.39 -4.21
C THR A 318 36.39 33.28 -5.42
N ALA A 319 35.59 33.04 -6.46
CA ALA A 319 35.29 33.90 -7.59
C ALA A 319 33.86 33.49 -8.09
N PRO A 320 33.28 34.14 -9.12
CA PRO A 320 32.90 35.55 -9.15
C PRO A 320 31.43 35.74 -9.62
N ALA A 321 30.90 36.97 -9.63
CA ALA A 321 30.09 37.51 -10.75
C ALA A 321 29.63 38.96 -10.52
N HIS A 322 29.85 39.82 -11.51
CA HIS A 322 29.17 41.12 -11.69
C HIS A 322 28.92 41.34 -13.18
N GLN A 323 27.71 41.78 -13.55
CA GLN A 323 27.33 42.38 -14.84
C GLN A 323 25.84 42.78 -14.77
N THR A 324 25.28 43.79 -15.45
CA THR A 324 25.78 45.10 -15.95
C THR A 324 24.55 45.89 -16.43
N ALA A 325 24.45 47.19 -16.13
CA ALA A 325 23.69 48.15 -16.95
C ALA A 325 24.09 49.60 -16.61
N GLN A 326 23.96 50.51 -17.56
CA GLN A 326 24.15 51.96 -17.40
C GLN A 326 22.93 52.68 -18.00
N SER A 327 22.59 53.88 -17.51
CA SER A 327 22.85 55.13 -18.23
C SER A 327 22.22 56.36 -17.53
N ARG A 328 22.43 57.55 -18.12
CA ARG A 328 22.20 58.90 -17.60
C ARG A 328 21.21 59.67 -18.50
N MET A 329 20.32 60.47 -17.92
CA MET A 329 19.88 61.75 -18.51
C MET A 329 19.32 62.71 -17.44
N THR A 330 19.24 64.01 -17.76
CA THR A 330 18.76 65.10 -16.91
C THR A 330 17.87 66.07 -17.69
N ASP A 331 16.88 66.66 -17.00
CA ASP A 331 16.12 67.91 -17.24
C ASP A 331 15.95 68.54 -18.63
N SER A 332 14.71 68.92 -18.95
CA SER A 332 14.36 70.10 -19.77
C SER A 332 12.91 70.57 -19.54
N ASN A 333 12.65 71.87 -19.72
CA ASN A 333 11.36 72.55 -19.52
C ASN A 333 10.35 72.36 -20.68
N ASP A 334 9.04 72.58 -20.46
CA ASP A 334 8.31 73.82 -20.88
C ASP A 334 6.79 73.82 -20.50
N SER A 335 6.23 75.03 -20.33
CA SER A 335 4.89 75.49 -20.78
C SER A 335 3.57 75.39 -19.96
N LYS A 336 3.22 76.56 -19.37
CA LYS A 336 2.03 77.44 -19.69
C LYS A 336 0.68 77.37 -18.90
N LYS A 337 0.24 78.59 -18.51
CA LYS A 337 -1.14 79.13 -18.25
C LYS A 337 -1.86 78.71 -16.93
N ALA A 338 -2.69 79.54 -16.26
CA ALA A 338 -3.16 80.94 -16.50
C ALA A 338 -3.48 81.73 -15.18
N SER A 339 -3.85 83.02 -15.31
CA SER A 339 -4.08 84.05 -14.25
C SER A 339 -5.60 84.29 -13.94
N PRO A 340 -6.15 85.36 -13.25
CA PRO A 340 -5.55 86.59 -12.64
C PRO A 340 -6.19 87.23 -11.33
N GLN A 341 -5.38 88.04 -10.59
CA GLN A 341 -5.62 89.39 -9.91
C GLN A 341 -6.95 89.78 -9.15
N PRO A 342 -7.12 90.98 -8.49
CA PRO A 342 -6.31 92.24 -8.34
C PRO A 342 -5.95 92.68 -6.87
N ASN A 343 -4.89 93.48 -6.58
CA ASN A 343 -4.68 94.99 -6.61
C ASN A 343 -5.42 95.76 -5.46
N VAL A 344 -4.97 96.85 -4.79
CA VAL A 344 -3.95 97.93 -5.03
C VAL A 344 -2.95 98.10 -3.83
N THR A 345 -2.39 99.22 -3.27
CA THR A 345 -2.53 100.72 -3.24
C THR A 345 -1.15 101.38 -2.80
N PRO A 346 -0.89 102.72 -2.81
CA PRO A 346 0.44 103.24 -3.28
C PRO A 346 1.19 104.31 -2.36
N PRO A 347 1.92 105.39 -2.82
CA PRO A 347 3.33 105.65 -2.39
C PRO A 347 3.69 107.12 -1.98
N LEU A 348 4.99 107.52 -1.89
CA LEU A 348 5.63 108.82 -2.33
C LEU A 348 7.12 109.01 -1.81
N PRO A 349 7.96 109.95 -2.32
CA PRO A 349 9.46 109.97 -2.17
C PRO A 349 10.09 111.32 -1.60
N PRO A 350 11.22 111.92 -2.06
CA PRO A 350 12.60 111.69 -1.53
C PRO A 350 13.53 112.93 -1.21
N ASN A 351 14.73 112.64 -0.65
CA ASN A 351 16.07 113.30 -0.79
C ASN A 351 16.49 114.69 -0.16
N THR A 352 17.46 114.62 0.79
CA THR A 352 18.67 115.52 0.97
C THR A 352 18.47 117.02 1.38
N PRO A 353 19.50 117.90 1.61
CA PRO A 353 20.98 117.74 1.79
C PRO A 353 21.69 118.52 2.97
N PHE A 354 22.85 117.99 3.42
CA PHE A 354 24.18 118.63 3.63
C PHE A 354 24.44 119.96 4.45
N THR A 355 25.05 119.82 5.66
CA THR A 355 26.24 120.59 6.19
C THR A 355 26.09 122.03 6.82
N PRO A 356 27.16 122.77 7.25
CA PRO A 356 27.62 122.73 8.66
C PRO A 356 28.13 124.10 9.25
N TYR A 357 28.94 124.04 10.35
CA TYR A 357 30.12 124.87 10.70
C TYR A 357 30.22 125.50 12.12
N GLU A 358 31.49 125.55 12.57
CA GLU A 358 32.16 126.42 13.56
C GLU A 358 31.83 126.47 15.07
N GLN A 359 32.90 126.73 15.82
CA GLN A 359 32.97 126.99 17.25
C GLN A 359 33.20 128.50 17.48
N GLN A 360 32.86 129.06 18.66
CA GLN A 360 33.76 130.04 19.30
C GLN A 360 33.54 130.28 20.81
N LYS A 361 34.37 131.18 21.39
CA LYS A 361 34.71 131.25 22.82
C LYS A 361 33.84 132.19 23.67
N ARG A 362 33.36 131.62 24.79
CA ARG A 362 33.50 132.10 26.19
C ARG A 362 33.69 133.61 26.47
N ARG A 363 32.77 134.16 27.28
CA ARG A 363 32.96 134.98 28.49
C ARG A 363 31.64 134.89 29.31
N GLY A 364 31.57 135.07 30.63
CA GLY A 364 32.60 135.33 31.63
C GLY A 364 32.07 136.24 32.75
N GLY A 365 31.44 135.67 33.79
CA GLY A 365 30.87 136.42 34.92
C GLY A 365 30.28 135.50 36.00
N ALA A 366 30.47 135.83 37.28
CA ALA A 366 30.24 134.91 38.39
C ALA A 366 28.87 135.07 39.07
N GLY A 367 27.90 134.26 38.65
CA GLY A 367 26.59 134.11 39.33
C GLY A 367 25.99 132.69 39.26
N ILE A 368 26.75 131.72 38.75
CA ILE A 368 26.22 130.47 38.18
C ILE A 368 26.03 129.34 39.22
N VAL A 369 26.80 129.35 40.32
CA VAL A 369 26.94 128.18 41.22
C VAL A 369 25.64 127.81 41.96
N VAL A 370 24.90 128.79 42.46
CA VAL A 370 23.69 128.54 43.28
C VAL A 370 22.54 128.00 42.43
N LEU A 371 22.35 128.53 41.22
CA LEU A 371 21.26 128.13 40.34
C LEU A 371 21.46 126.69 39.83
N TRP A 372 22.71 126.28 39.57
CA TRP A 372 23.04 124.89 39.23
C TRP A 372 22.68 123.90 40.35
N PHE A 373 22.87 124.26 41.63
CA PHE A 373 22.52 123.36 42.74
C PHE A 373 21.02 123.03 42.78
N VAL A 374 20.15 124.02 42.54
CA VAL A 374 18.69 123.82 42.49
C VAL A 374 18.28 122.97 41.28
N VAL A 375 18.87 123.22 40.11
CA VAL A 375 18.62 122.42 38.89
C VAL A 375 19.06 120.97 39.07
N VAL A 376 20.21 120.72 39.71
CA VAL A 376 20.68 119.36 40.01
C VAL A 376 19.73 118.64 40.98
N ILE A 377 19.26 119.31 42.04
CA ILE A 377 18.29 118.71 42.98
C ILE A 377 16.97 118.36 42.28
N LEU A 378 16.43 119.24 41.42
CA LEU A 378 15.22 118.96 40.64
C LEU A 378 15.43 117.84 39.61
N ALA A 379 16.59 117.77 38.95
CA ALA A 379 16.93 116.69 38.02
C ALA A 379 17.05 115.33 38.74
N VAL A 380 17.65 115.30 39.93
CA VAL A 380 17.73 114.09 40.78
C VAL A 380 16.35 113.68 41.27
N ALA A 381 15.49 114.61 41.69
CA ALA A 381 14.12 114.32 42.10
C ALA A 381 13.26 113.79 40.93
N ALA A 382 13.37 114.39 39.74
CA ALA A 382 12.70 113.91 38.53
C ALA A 382 13.21 112.53 38.09
N GLY A 383 14.52 112.30 38.13
CA GLY A 383 15.12 110.99 37.85
C GLY A 383 14.68 109.90 38.83
N ALA A 384 14.62 110.21 40.13
CA ALA A 384 14.09 109.31 41.16
C ALA A 384 12.60 109.01 40.94
N GLY A 385 11.79 110.03 40.61
CA GLY A 385 10.38 109.88 40.27
C GLY A 385 10.17 108.98 39.04
N ALA A 386 10.92 109.22 37.97
CA ALA A 386 10.90 108.39 36.76
C ALA A 386 11.31 106.94 37.04
N PHE A 387 12.37 106.73 37.84
CA PHE A 387 12.82 105.39 38.24
C PHE A 387 11.78 104.63 39.07
N VAL A 388 11.05 105.32 39.96
CA VAL A 388 9.94 104.74 40.74
C VAL A 388 8.72 104.44 39.86
N LEU A 389 8.43 105.27 38.85
CA LEU A 389 7.37 104.99 37.86
C LEU A 389 7.73 103.80 36.98
N ASN A 390 8.95 103.74 36.44
CA ASN A 390 9.43 102.61 35.63
C ASN A 390 9.26 101.30 36.40
N ARG A 391 9.75 101.26 37.66
CA ARG A 391 9.59 100.12 38.57
C ARG A 391 8.15 99.79 38.98
N LYS A 392 7.15 100.60 38.61
CA LYS A 392 5.72 100.23 38.70
C LYS A 392 5.22 99.62 37.40
N PHE A 393 5.61 100.16 36.24
CA PHE A 393 5.30 99.56 34.94
C PHE A 393 5.96 98.18 34.79
N ASP A 394 7.26 98.05 35.10
CA ASP A 394 8.01 96.78 35.11
C ASP A 394 7.27 95.67 35.91
N ARG A 395 6.58 96.04 37.00
CA ARG A 395 5.80 95.12 37.85
C ARG A 395 4.40 94.84 37.31
N ALA A 396 3.76 95.82 36.67
CA ALA A 396 2.47 95.63 36.03
C ALA A 396 2.59 94.72 34.81
N ASP A 397 3.61 94.92 33.98
CA ASP A 397 3.91 94.10 32.80
C ASP A 397 4.34 92.68 33.20
N ALA A 398 5.09 92.53 34.30
CA ALA A 398 5.37 91.21 34.88
C ALA A 398 4.09 90.48 35.36
N GLN A 399 3.14 91.19 35.96
CA GLN A 399 1.85 90.59 36.37
C GLN A 399 0.94 90.26 35.18
N LEU A 400 0.96 91.10 34.13
CA LEU A 400 0.15 90.86 32.92
C LEU A 400 0.71 89.70 32.10
N SER A 401 2.02 89.66 31.87
CA SER A 401 2.70 88.54 31.20
C SER A 401 2.55 87.23 31.97
N GLN A 402 2.59 87.23 33.30
CA GLN A 402 2.29 86.04 34.11
C GLN A 402 0.86 85.53 33.90
N ARG A 403 -0.14 86.42 33.81
CA ARG A 403 -1.53 86.03 33.52
C ARG A 403 -1.73 85.53 32.09
N VAL A 404 -1.04 86.12 31.11
CA VAL A 404 -1.05 85.64 29.73
C VAL A 404 -0.44 84.24 29.65
N ALA A 405 0.73 84.02 30.25
CA ALA A 405 1.37 82.71 30.30
C ALA A 405 0.48 81.63 30.96
N GLN A 406 -0.19 81.96 32.07
CA GLN A 406 -1.16 81.05 32.72
C GLN A 406 -2.40 80.77 31.85
N SER A 407 -2.86 81.76 31.07
CA SER A 407 -3.94 81.58 30.10
C SER A 407 -3.51 80.71 28.93
N ASP A 408 -2.28 80.88 28.44
CA ASP A 408 -1.73 80.07 27.34
C ASP A 408 -1.49 78.61 27.78
N GLU A 409 -1.02 78.40 29.01
CA GLU A 409 -0.90 77.08 29.65
C GLU A 409 -2.27 76.37 29.76
N GLN A 410 -3.31 77.08 30.22
CA GLN A 410 -4.67 76.55 30.26
C GLN A 410 -5.24 76.23 28.86
N ASN A 411 -4.98 77.08 27.87
CA ASN A 411 -5.38 76.82 26.48
C ASN A 411 -4.61 75.65 25.85
N ALA A 412 -3.36 75.40 26.25
CA ALA A 412 -2.58 74.25 25.82
C ALA A 412 -3.11 72.93 26.43
N ASP A 413 -3.41 72.92 27.74
CA ASP A 413 -4.04 71.78 28.43
C ASP A 413 -5.42 71.42 27.84
N LEU A 414 -6.27 72.43 27.57
CA LEU A 414 -7.56 72.22 26.93
C LEU A 414 -7.44 71.64 25.50
N ARG A 415 -6.45 72.07 24.72
CA ARG A 415 -6.17 71.49 23.40
C ARG A 415 -5.66 70.05 23.50
N ALA A 416 -4.69 69.79 24.38
CA ALA A 416 -4.17 68.43 24.59
C ALA A 416 -5.29 67.44 25.00
N LYS A 417 -6.24 67.89 25.83
CA LYS A 417 -7.43 67.10 26.21
C LYS A 417 -8.41 66.91 25.06
N ALA A 418 -8.58 67.90 24.19
CA ALA A 418 -9.41 67.77 22.98
C ALA A 418 -8.78 66.78 21.98
N ASP A 419 -7.47 66.85 21.75
CA ASP A 419 -6.74 65.91 20.88
C ASP A 419 -6.73 64.49 21.45
N GLN A 420 -6.63 64.34 22.79
CA GLN A 420 -6.79 63.07 23.48
C GLN A 420 -8.21 62.51 23.33
N ALA A 421 -9.25 63.34 23.40
CA ALA A 421 -10.63 62.92 23.17
C ALA A 421 -10.86 62.49 21.71
N ALA A 422 -10.37 63.26 20.73
CA ALA A 422 -10.51 62.96 19.31
C ALA A 422 -9.79 61.66 18.90
N SER A 423 -8.58 61.44 19.43
CA SER A 423 -7.85 60.18 19.21
C SER A 423 -8.53 59.00 19.91
N ALA A 424 -9.08 59.19 21.12
CA ALA A 424 -9.88 58.16 21.80
C ALA A 424 -11.17 57.78 21.03
N THR A 425 -11.92 58.75 20.50
CA THR A 425 -13.10 58.46 19.66
C THR A 425 -12.72 57.76 18.36
N THR A 426 -11.57 58.09 17.78
CA THR A 426 -11.04 57.41 16.59
C THR A 426 -10.68 55.95 16.89
N ALA A 427 -10.03 55.68 18.03
CA ALA A 427 -9.69 54.33 18.48
C ALA A 427 -10.93 53.48 18.85
N LEU A 428 -11.98 54.09 19.40
CA LEU A 428 -13.27 53.41 19.61
C LEU A 428 -13.95 53.07 18.28
N ASN A 429 -13.90 53.96 17.29
CA ASN A 429 -14.50 53.71 15.99
C ASN A 429 -13.78 52.58 15.23
N THR A 430 -12.44 52.49 15.29
CA THR A 430 -11.71 51.36 14.69
C THR A 430 -11.98 50.04 15.42
N GLN A 431 -12.19 50.05 16.74
CA GLN A 431 -12.66 48.86 17.47
C GLN A 431 -14.07 48.43 17.04
N ILE A 432 -15.00 49.36 16.84
CA ILE A 432 -16.35 49.06 16.34
C ILE A 432 -16.28 48.41 14.94
N ILE A 433 -15.46 48.96 14.03
CA ILE A 433 -15.25 48.39 12.70
C ILE A 433 -14.64 46.97 12.78
N GLN A 434 -13.67 46.74 13.67
CA GLN A 434 -13.10 45.41 13.90
C GLN A 434 -14.10 44.40 14.49
N LEU A 435 -15.01 44.85 15.36
CA LEU A 435 -16.07 44.00 15.91
C LEU A 435 -17.16 43.68 14.86
N GLN A 436 -17.51 44.64 14.00
CA GLN A 436 -18.40 44.43 12.87
C GLN A 436 -17.82 43.45 11.85
N GLY A 437 -16.52 43.57 11.53
CA GLY A 437 -15.80 42.60 10.70
C GLY A 437 -15.88 41.19 11.29
N LYS A 438 -15.48 41.02 12.55
CA LYS A 438 -15.55 39.71 13.25
C LYS A 438 -16.96 39.12 13.32
N LEU A 439 -18.00 39.95 13.38
CA LEU A 439 -19.39 39.49 13.36
C LEU A 439 -19.79 38.97 11.97
N ALA A 440 -19.44 39.70 10.91
CA ALA A 440 -19.67 39.27 9.53
C ALA A 440 -18.86 38.00 9.19
N ASP A 441 -17.61 37.91 9.65
CA ASP A 441 -16.77 36.71 9.55
C ASP A 441 -17.46 35.52 10.24
N ALA A 442 -17.96 35.68 11.47
CA ALA A 442 -18.62 34.62 12.23
C ALA A 442 -19.93 34.16 11.56
N GLU A 443 -20.72 35.09 11.00
CA GLU A 443 -21.92 34.76 10.24
C GLU A 443 -21.57 33.96 8.97
N ALA A 444 -20.55 34.38 8.21
CA ALA A 444 -20.07 33.66 7.03
C ALA A 444 -19.57 32.24 7.39
N HIS A 445 -18.84 32.07 8.50
CA HIS A 445 -18.43 30.75 8.99
C HIS A 445 -19.63 29.86 9.33
N SER A 446 -20.71 30.41 9.90
CA SER A 446 -21.94 29.65 10.20
C SER A 446 -22.64 29.15 8.94
N GLN A 447 -22.67 29.97 7.87
CA GLN A 447 -23.28 29.59 6.59
C GLN A 447 -22.43 28.54 5.86
N ALA A 448 -21.11 28.69 5.88
CA ALA A 448 -20.18 27.71 5.32
C ALA A 448 -20.26 26.34 6.03
N LEU A 449 -20.35 26.33 7.37
CA LEU A 449 -20.61 25.10 8.14
C LEU A 449 -21.94 24.45 7.76
N GLN A 450 -23.00 25.24 7.61
CA GLN A 450 -24.32 24.72 7.23
C GLN A 450 -24.33 24.10 5.83
N GLN A 451 -23.57 24.65 4.88
CA GLN A 451 -23.35 24.05 3.56
C GLN A 451 -22.56 22.75 3.67
N GLN A 452 -21.42 22.74 4.38
CA GLN A 452 -20.63 21.54 4.61
C GLN A 452 -21.44 20.39 5.24
N TYR A 453 -22.36 20.68 6.18
CA TYR A 453 -23.26 19.66 6.74
C TYR A 453 -24.25 19.08 5.72
N GLN A 454 -24.73 19.88 4.75
CA GLN A 454 -25.60 19.40 3.67
C GLN A 454 -24.81 18.57 2.65
N ASP A 455 -23.62 19.04 2.25
CA ASP A 455 -22.72 18.31 1.35
C ASP A 455 -22.30 16.97 1.96
N LEU A 456 -21.95 16.93 3.24
CA LEU A 456 -21.61 15.69 3.96
C LEU A 456 -22.79 14.71 4.07
N ALA A 457 -24.03 15.21 4.18
CA ALA A 457 -25.22 14.37 4.21
C ALA A 457 -25.48 13.71 2.84
N SER A 458 -25.46 14.49 1.76
CA SER A 458 -25.64 13.98 0.40
C SER A 458 -24.54 13.00 0.01
N ASN A 459 -23.26 13.36 0.21
CA ASN A 459 -22.12 12.49 -0.08
C ASN A 459 -22.18 11.16 0.71
N ARG A 460 -22.72 11.16 1.93
CA ARG A 460 -22.90 9.93 2.73
C ARG A 460 -23.94 9.00 2.12
N ASP A 461 -25.10 9.52 1.71
CA ASP A 461 -26.15 8.69 1.12
C ASP A 461 -25.75 8.21 -0.28
N ASP A 462 -25.11 9.05 -1.10
CA ASP A 462 -24.52 8.65 -2.39
C ASP A 462 -23.45 7.56 -2.24
N TRP A 463 -22.54 7.70 -1.27
CA TRP A 463 -21.54 6.67 -0.95
C TRP A 463 -22.20 5.36 -0.50
N THR A 464 -23.25 5.44 0.32
CA THR A 464 -23.99 4.26 0.80
C THR A 464 -24.69 3.53 -0.36
N VAL A 465 -25.24 4.27 -1.33
CA VAL A 465 -25.83 3.65 -2.54
C VAL A 465 -24.75 3.11 -3.49
N ALA A 466 -23.59 3.75 -3.61
CA ALA A 466 -22.47 3.24 -4.41
C ALA A 466 -21.85 1.95 -3.84
N GLU A 467 -21.71 1.84 -2.52
CA GLU A 467 -21.28 0.60 -1.86
C GLU A 467 -22.29 -0.54 -2.11
N VAL A 468 -23.59 -0.22 -2.12
CA VAL A 468 -24.65 -1.17 -2.46
C VAL A 468 -24.67 -1.52 -3.96
N GLU A 469 -24.36 -0.58 -4.86
CA GLU A 469 -24.13 -0.86 -6.29
C GLU A 469 -23.01 -1.90 -6.47
N GLN A 470 -21.90 -1.73 -5.74
CA GLN A 470 -20.77 -2.66 -5.76
C GLN A 470 -21.16 -4.03 -5.18
N ILE A 471 -21.82 -4.10 -4.03
CA ILE A 471 -22.27 -5.36 -3.43
C ILE A 471 -23.22 -6.12 -4.36
N LEU A 472 -24.21 -5.45 -4.96
CA LEU A 472 -25.16 -6.08 -5.89
C LEU A 472 -24.50 -6.48 -7.22
N SER A 473 -23.54 -5.70 -7.72
CA SER A 473 -22.78 -6.01 -8.93
C SER A 473 -21.90 -7.25 -8.70
N SER A 474 -21.12 -7.27 -7.62
CA SER A 474 -20.31 -8.44 -7.24
C SER A 474 -21.18 -9.66 -6.94
N ALA A 475 -22.33 -9.51 -6.30
CA ALA A 475 -23.29 -10.60 -6.11
C ALA A 475 -23.83 -11.14 -7.44
N SER A 476 -24.13 -10.27 -8.41
CA SER A 476 -24.61 -10.67 -9.74
C SER A 476 -23.53 -11.40 -10.52
N GLN A 477 -22.30 -10.89 -10.50
CA GLN A 477 -21.14 -11.51 -11.15
C GLN A 477 -20.82 -12.87 -10.51
N GLN A 478 -20.80 -12.98 -9.18
CA GLN A 478 -20.58 -14.26 -8.49
C GLN A 478 -21.74 -15.24 -8.74
N LEU A 479 -22.98 -14.77 -8.79
CA LEU A 479 -24.14 -15.61 -9.09
C LEU A 479 -24.11 -16.15 -10.53
N GLN A 480 -23.63 -15.35 -11.49
CA GLN A 480 -23.42 -15.78 -12.88
C GLN A 480 -22.23 -16.73 -13.03
N LEU A 481 -21.10 -16.45 -12.37
CA LEU A 481 -19.86 -17.24 -12.49
C LEU A 481 -19.85 -18.53 -11.66
N THR A 482 -20.58 -18.57 -10.55
CA THR A 482 -20.53 -19.71 -9.58
C THR A 482 -21.89 -20.31 -9.25
N GLY A 483 -23.00 -19.67 -9.62
CA GLY A 483 -24.35 -20.09 -9.25
C GLY A 483 -24.60 -20.18 -7.74
N ASN A 484 -23.79 -19.49 -6.92
CA ASN A 484 -23.84 -19.60 -5.46
C ASN A 484 -25.01 -18.78 -4.88
N VAL A 485 -26.22 -19.33 -5.00
CA VAL A 485 -27.46 -18.74 -4.49
C VAL A 485 -27.37 -18.36 -3.00
N PRO A 486 -26.81 -19.18 -2.07
CA PRO A 486 -26.62 -18.76 -0.68
C PRO A 486 -25.74 -17.52 -0.51
N LEU A 487 -24.63 -17.41 -1.26
CA LEU A 487 -23.72 -16.25 -1.17
C LEU A 487 -24.36 -14.98 -1.75
N ALA A 488 -25.07 -15.11 -2.88
CA ALA A 488 -25.85 -14.00 -3.44
C ALA A 488 -26.97 -13.55 -2.49
N LEU A 489 -27.69 -14.50 -1.85
CA LEU A 489 -28.73 -14.20 -0.86
C LEU A 489 -28.15 -13.42 0.34
N PHE A 490 -26.99 -13.85 0.85
CA PHE A 490 -26.27 -13.14 1.92
C PHE A 490 -25.84 -11.72 1.49
N ALA A 491 -25.34 -11.56 0.27
CA ALA A 491 -24.97 -10.25 -0.28
C ALA A 491 -26.19 -9.31 -0.42
N LEU A 492 -27.34 -9.80 -0.87
CA LEU A 492 -28.58 -9.02 -0.92
C LEU A 492 -29.10 -8.65 0.48
N GLN A 493 -29.00 -9.55 1.45
CA GLN A 493 -29.34 -9.27 2.85
C GLN A 493 -28.41 -8.21 3.47
N SER A 494 -27.11 -8.25 3.14
CA SER A 494 -26.14 -7.22 3.52
C SER A 494 -26.48 -5.86 2.89
N ALA A 495 -26.84 -5.84 1.60
CA ALA A 495 -27.28 -4.64 0.90
C ALA A 495 -28.55 -4.02 1.52
N ASP A 496 -29.59 -4.81 1.82
CA ASP A 496 -30.80 -4.30 2.48
C ASP A 496 -30.51 -3.79 3.90
N THR A 497 -29.61 -4.45 4.63
CA THR A 497 -29.19 -4.03 5.99
C THR A 497 -28.46 -2.69 5.97
N ARG A 498 -27.60 -2.44 4.97
CA ARG A 498 -26.93 -1.13 4.80
C ARG A 498 -27.93 -0.03 4.46
N LEU A 499 -28.84 -0.29 3.51
CA LEU A 499 -29.91 0.66 3.17
C LEU A 499 -30.95 0.87 4.29
N ALA A 500 -31.03 -0.03 5.28
CA ALA A 500 -31.95 0.14 6.41
C ALA A 500 -31.57 1.30 7.35
N ALA A 501 -30.33 1.81 7.29
CA ALA A 501 -29.89 2.97 8.05
C ALA A 501 -30.22 4.33 7.38
N THR A 502 -30.47 4.35 6.07
CA THR A 502 -30.75 5.59 5.31
C THR A 502 -32.25 5.74 5.02
N THR A 503 -32.84 6.85 5.44
CA THR A 503 -34.30 7.09 5.38
C THR A 503 -34.70 8.00 4.20
N GLY A 504 -34.31 7.63 2.99
CA GLY A 504 -34.61 8.37 1.75
C GLY A 504 -35.80 7.79 0.96
N PRO A 505 -36.73 8.60 0.42
CA PRO A 505 -37.84 8.09 -0.41
C PRO A 505 -37.40 7.28 -1.63
N GLN A 506 -36.26 7.62 -2.22
CA GLN A 506 -35.69 6.87 -3.35
C GLN A 506 -35.06 5.53 -2.91
N VAL A 507 -34.43 5.49 -1.72
CA VAL A 507 -33.83 4.28 -1.14
C VAL A 507 -34.89 3.20 -0.87
N VAL A 508 -36.12 3.60 -0.50
CA VAL A 508 -37.25 2.67 -0.34
C VAL A 508 -37.57 1.92 -1.65
N ALA A 509 -37.38 2.54 -2.82
CA ALA A 509 -37.56 1.87 -4.10
C ALA A 509 -36.48 0.81 -4.37
N ILE A 510 -35.22 1.11 -4.02
CA ILE A 510 -34.09 0.17 -4.13
C ILE A 510 -34.31 -1.03 -3.20
N ARG A 511 -34.64 -0.80 -1.93
CA ARG A 511 -34.95 -1.88 -0.96
C ARG A 511 -36.09 -2.79 -1.42
N LYS A 512 -37.12 -2.22 -2.05
CA LYS A 512 -38.23 -3.00 -2.63
C LYS A 512 -37.77 -3.91 -3.78
N ALA A 513 -36.82 -3.47 -4.61
CA ALA A 513 -36.25 -4.31 -5.67
C ALA A 513 -35.37 -5.44 -5.09
N ILE A 514 -34.52 -5.13 -4.10
CA ILE A 514 -33.71 -6.12 -3.39
C ILE A 514 -34.58 -7.20 -2.74
N ALA A 515 -35.68 -6.83 -2.06
CA ALA A 515 -36.61 -7.78 -1.47
C ALA A 515 -37.23 -8.74 -2.52
N GLN A 516 -37.57 -8.23 -3.72
CA GLN A 516 -38.09 -9.07 -4.81
C GLN A 516 -37.04 -10.06 -5.36
N ASP A 517 -35.77 -9.66 -5.45
CA ASP A 517 -34.71 -10.56 -5.92
C ASP A 517 -34.30 -11.57 -4.83
N ILE A 518 -34.32 -11.19 -3.54
CA ILE A 518 -34.19 -12.10 -2.39
C ILE A 518 -35.21 -13.25 -2.48
N ASP A 519 -36.49 -12.94 -2.75
CA ASP A 519 -37.55 -13.96 -2.77
C ASP A 519 -37.50 -14.85 -4.03
N LYS A 520 -37.04 -14.32 -5.18
CA LYS A 520 -36.72 -15.16 -6.36
C LYS A 520 -35.60 -16.17 -6.07
N LEU A 521 -34.55 -15.75 -5.37
CA LEU A 521 -33.44 -16.63 -4.99
C LEU A 521 -33.91 -17.75 -4.03
N LYS A 522 -34.70 -17.41 -3.01
CA LYS A 522 -35.30 -18.41 -2.09
C LYS A 522 -36.20 -19.43 -2.79
N ALA A 523 -36.87 -19.05 -3.87
CA ALA A 523 -37.75 -19.93 -4.64
C ALA A 523 -36.99 -20.92 -5.56
N THR A 524 -35.66 -20.82 -5.66
CA THR A 524 -34.85 -21.70 -6.52
C THR A 524 -34.51 -23.01 -5.78
N PRO A 525 -34.87 -24.20 -6.32
CA PRO A 525 -34.57 -25.46 -5.66
C PRO A 525 -33.06 -25.76 -5.66
N THR A 526 -32.49 -25.97 -4.47
CA THR A 526 -31.07 -26.30 -4.30
C THR A 526 -30.78 -27.71 -4.81
N THR A 527 -30.13 -27.81 -5.97
CA THR A 527 -29.66 -29.09 -6.52
C THR A 527 -28.55 -29.66 -5.63
N ASP A 528 -28.70 -30.91 -5.19
CA ASP A 528 -27.72 -31.60 -4.34
C ASP A 528 -26.51 -32.08 -5.16
N LEU A 529 -25.57 -31.15 -5.39
CA LEU A 529 -24.30 -31.43 -6.06
C LEU A 529 -23.46 -32.50 -5.34
N THR A 530 -23.61 -32.64 -4.01
CA THR A 530 -22.89 -33.64 -3.22
C THR A 530 -23.43 -35.04 -3.47
N GLY A 531 -24.76 -35.21 -3.44
CA GLY A 531 -25.43 -36.45 -3.82
C GLY A 531 -25.16 -36.86 -5.28
N LEU A 532 -25.06 -35.90 -6.20
CA LEU A 532 -24.66 -36.17 -7.59
C LEU A 532 -23.18 -36.56 -7.73
N ALA A 533 -22.27 -35.92 -6.99
CA ALA A 533 -20.86 -36.32 -6.96
C ALA A 533 -20.67 -37.75 -6.41
N ILE A 534 -21.40 -38.12 -5.35
CA ILE A 534 -21.39 -39.47 -4.78
C ILE A 534 -21.86 -40.52 -5.80
N LYS A 535 -22.84 -40.20 -6.67
CA LYS A 535 -23.25 -41.09 -7.76
C LYS A 535 -22.16 -41.29 -8.82
N LEU A 536 -21.39 -40.25 -9.14
CA LEU A 536 -20.26 -40.36 -10.07
C LEU A 536 -19.10 -41.15 -9.46
N ASP A 537 -18.78 -40.95 -8.19
CA ASP A 537 -17.75 -41.75 -7.49
C ASP A 537 -18.15 -43.24 -7.43
N THR A 538 -19.42 -43.52 -7.10
CA THR A 538 -20.00 -44.87 -7.14
C THR A 538 -19.94 -45.50 -8.54
N ALA A 539 -19.98 -44.70 -9.61
CA ALA A 539 -19.81 -45.16 -10.99
C ALA A 539 -18.32 -45.43 -11.33
N ILE A 540 -17.41 -44.54 -10.92
CA ILE A 540 -15.95 -44.64 -11.12
C ILE A 540 -15.39 -45.91 -10.49
N ASP A 541 -15.73 -46.19 -9.23
CA ASP A 541 -15.26 -47.37 -8.47
C ASP A 541 -15.68 -48.70 -9.12
N GLN A 542 -16.75 -48.69 -9.94
CA GLN A 542 -17.26 -49.89 -10.60
C GLN A 542 -16.61 -50.16 -11.96
N VAL A 543 -15.96 -49.19 -12.61
CA VAL A 543 -15.41 -49.30 -13.99
C VAL A 543 -14.42 -50.47 -14.13
N ASP A 544 -13.57 -50.69 -13.14
CA ASP A 544 -12.59 -51.78 -13.14
C ASP A 544 -13.23 -53.17 -13.15
N GLN A 545 -14.46 -53.30 -12.66
CA GLN A 545 -15.16 -54.58 -12.52
C GLN A 545 -16.18 -54.86 -13.65
N LEU A 546 -16.26 -53.99 -14.66
CA LEU A 546 -17.18 -54.15 -15.79
C LEU A 546 -16.61 -55.15 -16.81
N PRO A 547 -17.35 -56.18 -17.26
CA PRO A 547 -16.87 -57.05 -18.34
C PRO A 547 -16.78 -56.29 -19.67
N LEU A 548 -15.65 -56.41 -20.37
CA LEU A 548 -15.46 -55.84 -21.71
C LEU A 548 -16.13 -56.71 -22.79
N SER A 549 -16.64 -56.07 -23.84
CA SER A 549 -17.23 -56.75 -25.00
C SER A 549 -16.15 -57.46 -25.82
N GLY A 550 -15.99 -58.76 -25.58
CA GLY A 550 -14.95 -59.62 -26.18
C GLY A 550 -14.04 -60.29 -25.15
N GLU A 551 -14.02 -59.78 -23.91
CA GLU A 551 -13.33 -60.38 -22.77
C GLU A 551 -14.16 -61.58 -22.26
N ALA A 552 -14.11 -62.68 -23.02
CA ALA A 552 -14.77 -63.92 -22.65
C ALA A 552 -14.26 -64.36 -21.26
N PRO A 553 -15.14 -64.55 -20.27
CA PRO A 553 -14.69 -64.95 -18.94
C PRO A 553 -14.04 -66.33 -19.07
N ILE A 554 -12.73 -66.38 -18.87
CA ILE A 554 -11.99 -67.63 -18.70
C ILE A 554 -12.41 -68.19 -17.34
N ALA A 555 -13.60 -68.78 -17.31
CA ALA A 555 -13.94 -69.81 -16.35
C ALA A 555 -12.81 -70.84 -16.45
N ARG A 556 -11.89 -70.81 -15.48
CA ARG A 556 -10.89 -71.85 -15.32
C ARG A 556 -11.67 -73.15 -15.15
N ALA A 557 -11.80 -73.90 -16.24
CA ALA A 557 -12.34 -75.25 -16.23
C ALA A 557 -11.42 -76.03 -15.30
N ARG A 558 -11.84 -76.15 -14.03
CA ARG A 558 -11.16 -76.97 -13.03
C ARG A 558 -11.18 -78.37 -13.61
N ALA A 559 -10.04 -78.82 -14.12
CA ALA A 559 -9.94 -80.11 -14.78
C ALA A 559 -10.38 -81.18 -13.78
N GLN A 560 -11.61 -81.66 -13.96
CA GLN A 560 -12.05 -82.91 -13.37
C GLN A 560 -11.26 -83.98 -14.11
N ALA A 561 -10.11 -84.34 -13.54
CA ALA A 561 -9.36 -85.49 -13.97
C ALA A 561 -10.26 -86.71 -13.74
N ALA A 562 -10.95 -87.13 -14.79
CA ALA A 562 -11.60 -88.43 -14.81
C ALA A 562 -10.51 -89.48 -14.59
N GLU A 563 -10.69 -90.35 -13.60
CA GLU A 563 -9.71 -91.40 -13.34
C GLU A 563 -9.55 -92.28 -14.59
N PRO A 564 -8.31 -92.59 -15.01
CA PRO A 564 -8.09 -93.36 -16.22
C PRO A 564 -8.60 -94.79 -16.03
N ALA A 565 -9.72 -95.11 -16.66
CA ALA A 565 -10.29 -96.46 -16.65
C ALA A 565 -9.24 -97.49 -17.09
N ASN A 566 -8.98 -98.47 -16.22
CA ASN A 566 -7.81 -99.34 -16.33
C ASN A 566 -7.77 -100.11 -17.67
N SER A 567 -6.87 -99.71 -18.58
CA SER A 567 -6.73 -100.32 -19.92
C SER A 567 -6.35 -101.81 -19.89
N ALA A 568 -5.92 -102.31 -18.73
CA ALA A 568 -5.68 -103.74 -18.49
C ALA A 568 -6.98 -104.57 -18.38
N SER A 569 -8.04 -104.07 -17.73
CA SER A 569 -9.29 -104.84 -17.57
C SER A 569 -10.14 -104.86 -18.83
N ILE A 570 -10.18 -103.74 -19.57
CA ILE A 570 -10.94 -103.63 -20.83
C ILE A 570 -10.37 -104.58 -21.90
N ALA A 571 -9.05 -104.62 -22.08
CA ALA A 571 -8.41 -105.52 -23.04
C ALA A 571 -8.53 -107.01 -22.66
N ALA A 572 -8.59 -107.32 -21.36
CA ALA A 572 -8.86 -108.69 -20.88
C ALA A 572 -10.31 -109.13 -21.14
N ALA A 573 -11.26 -108.21 -21.22
CA ALA A 573 -12.67 -108.51 -21.47
C ALA A 573 -13.02 -108.66 -22.97
N THR A 574 -12.28 -108.02 -23.88
CA THR A 574 -12.55 -108.06 -25.33
C THR A 574 -11.59 -108.94 -26.13
N GLY A 575 -10.47 -109.39 -25.55
CA GLY A 575 -9.49 -110.27 -26.21
C GLY A 575 -8.64 -109.58 -27.29
N GLU A 576 -8.75 -108.26 -27.46
CA GLU A 576 -7.97 -107.52 -28.46
C GLU A 576 -6.57 -107.11 -27.96
N PRO A 577 -5.57 -106.94 -28.87
CA PRO A 577 -4.25 -106.44 -28.52
C PRO A 577 -4.31 -105.06 -27.84
N ARG A 578 -3.67 -104.91 -26.67
CA ARG A 578 -3.72 -103.69 -25.83
C ARG A 578 -3.37 -102.39 -26.58
N TRP A 579 -2.49 -102.44 -27.58
CA TRP A 579 -2.12 -101.27 -28.38
C TRP A 579 -3.29 -100.73 -29.23
N LYS A 580 -4.19 -101.61 -29.68
CA LYS A 580 -5.33 -101.26 -30.54
C LYS A 580 -6.45 -100.60 -29.74
N VAL A 581 -6.72 -101.12 -28.53
CA VAL A 581 -7.62 -100.51 -27.54
C VAL A 581 -7.13 -99.09 -27.17
N LEU A 582 -5.81 -98.94 -26.93
CA LEU A 582 -5.18 -97.65 -26.65
C LEU A 582 -5.33 -96.67 -27.82
N TRP A 583 -5.09 -97.13 -29.06
CA TRP A 583 -5.26 -96.31 -30.27
C TRP A 583 -6.70 -95.80 -30.43
N HIS A 584 -7.72 -96.64 -30.24
CA HIS A 584 -9.12 -96.20 -30.34
C HIS A 584 -9.53 -95.22 -29.23
N GLN A 585 -8.97 -95.33 -28.02
CA GLN A 585 -9.16 -94.33 -26.97
C GLN A 585 -8.54 -92.98 -27.36
N ILE A 586 -7.32 -92.99 -27.95
CA ILE A 586 -6.62 -91.78 -28.40
C ILE A 586 -7.35 -91.11 -29.57
N THR A 587 -7.75 -91.84 -30.61
CA THR A 587 -8.42 -91.25 -31.79
C THR A 587 -9.77 -90.62 -31.43
N ASN A 588 -10.53 -91.26 -30.55
CA ASN A 588 -11.87 -90.77 -30.18
C ASN A 588 -11.80 -89.52 -29.28
N GLY A 589 -10.81 -89.45 -28.38
CA GLY A 589 -10.55 -88.25 -27.57
C GLY A 589 -10.15 -87.04 -28.42
N ILE A 590 -9.21 -87.23 -29.35
CA ILE A 590 -8.75 -86.17 -30.26
C ILE A 590 -9.89 -85.65 -31.15
N GLY A 591 -10.70 -86.56 -31.72
CA GLY A 591 -11.80 -86.21 -32.61
C GLY A 591 -12.87 -85.31 -31.96
N GLN A 592 -13.30 -85.62 -30.74
CA GLN A 592 -14.29 -84.79 -30.05
C GLN A 592 -13.70 -83.44 -29.58
N GLN A 593 -12.46 -83.42 -29.10
CA GLN A 593 -11.82 -82.17 -28.64
C GLN A 593 -11.63 -81.16 -29.79
N LEU A 594 -11.21 -81.59 -30.99
CA LEU A 594 -11.09 -80.71 -32.15
C LEU A 594 -12.42 -80.06 -32.57
N SER A 595 -13.54 -80.81 -32.49
CA SER A 595 -14.86 -80.27 -32.81
C SER A 595 -15.33 -79.16 -31.85
N SER A 596 -14.86 -79.18 -30.59
CA SER A 596 -15.16 -78.15 -29.59
C SER A 596 -14.37 -76.85 -29.77
N LEU A 597 -13.32 -76.85 -30.60
CA LEU A 597 -12.39 -75.73 -30.77
C LEU A 597 -12.81 -74.72 -31.85
N VAL A 598 -13.83 -75.04 -32.67
CA VAL A 598 -14.27 -74.20 -33.79
C VAL A 598 -15.70 -73.69 -33.56
N SER A 599 -15.83 -72.71 -32.66
CA SER A 599 -17.09 -72.01 -32.39
C SER A 599 -17.28 -70.84 -33.36
N VAL A 600 -18.06 -71.04 -34.43
CA VAL A 600 -18.38 -69.98 -35.41
C VAL A 600 -19.46 -69.05 -34.83
N ARG A 601 -19.04 -68.03 -34.08
CA ARG A 601 -19.89 -66.92 -33.64
C ARG A 601 -19.76 -65.74 -34.62
N ARG A 602 -20.87 -65.27 -35.19
CA ARG A 602 -20.91 -63.95 -35.85
C ARG A 602 -20.72 -62.85 -34.81
N ILE A 603 -19.86 -61.89 -35.13
CA ILE A 603 -19.60 -60.67 -34.34
C ILE A 603 -19.70 -59.52 -35.35
N ASP A 604 -20.80 -58.78 -35.31
CA ASP A 604 -21.18 -57.87 -36.41
C ASP A 604 -20.48 -56.50 -36.36
N ASN A 605 -19.34 -56.39 -35.66
CA ASN A 605 -18.52 -55.17 -35.58
C ASN A 605 -17.02 -55.50 -35.63
N ALA A 606 -16.36 -55.16 -36.74
CA ALA A 606 -14.93 -55.44 -36.96
C ALA A 606 -13.99 -54.63 -36.03
N ASP A 607 -14.38 -53.42 -35.64
CA ASP A 607 -13.61 -52.54 -34.75
C ASP A 607 -13.39 -53.14 -33.34
N ALA A 608 -14.22 -54.08 -32.90
CA ALA A 608 -14.05 -54.77 -31.63
C ALA A 608 -12.92 -55.82 -31.65
N MET A 609 -12.40 -56.15 -32.84
CA MET A 609 -11.51 -57.31 -33.05
C MET A 609 -10.02 -57.04 -32.75
N LEU A 610 -9.68 -55.90 -32.13
CA LEU A 610 -8.32 -55.52 -31.72
C LEU A 610 -8.14 -55.31 -30.21
N ALA A 611 -9.12 -55.72 -29.40
CA ALA A 611 -8.98 -55.78 -27.94
C ALA A 611 -8.06 -56.94 -27.52
N SER A 612 -6.74 -56.77 -27.68
CA SER A 612 -5.75 -57.59 -26.97
C SER A 612 -5.86 -57.33 -25.45
N PRO A 613 -5.39 -58.24 -24.58
CA PRO A 613 -5.50 -58.07 -23.12
C PRO A 613 -4.89 -56.75 -22.58
N ASP A 614 -3.87 -56.19 -23.23
CA ASP A 614 -3.32 -54.86 -22.89
C ASP A 614 -4.29 -53.70 -23.16
N GLN A 615 -5.11 -53.79 -24.21
CA GLN A 615 -5.96 -52.66 -24.62
C GLN A 615 -7.19 -52.48 -23.72
N GLY A 616 -7.63 -53.54 -23.03
CA GLY A 616 -8.74 -53.47 -22.08
C GLY A 616 -8.50 -52.51 -20.92
N TYR A 617 -7.24 -52.34 -20.49
CA TYR A 617 -6.85 -51.37 -19.47
C TYR A 617 -7.13 -49.93 -19.92
N PHE A 618 -6.70 -49.56 -21.13
CA PHE A 618 -6.86 -48.19 -21.65
C PHE A 618 -8.32 -47.79 -21.87
N VAL A 619 -9.20 -48.74 -22.20
CA VAL A 619 -10.65 -48.49 -22.31
C VAL A 619 -11.26 -48.14 -20.95
N ARG A 620 -10.91 -48.90 -19.90
CA ARG A 620 -11.35 -48.64 -18.51
C ARG A 620 -10.85 -47.28 -18.03
N GLU A 621 -9.57 -46.99 -18.27
CA GLU A 621 -8.96 -45.73 -17.85
C GLU A 621 -9.53 -44.52 -18.62
N ASN A 622 -9.86 -44.67 -19.91
CA ASN A 622 -10.52 -43.60 -20.66
C ASN A 622 -11.93 -43.28 -20.12
N VAL A 623 -12.72 -44.30 -19.75
CA VAL A 623 -14.02 -44.10 -19.10
C VAL A 623 -13.87 -43.48 -17.71
N LYS A 624 -12.90 -43.90 -16.91
CA LYS A 624 -12.56 -43.25 -15.63
C LYS A 624 -12.21 -41.78 -15.81
N LEU A 625 -11.33 -41.45 -16.74
CA LEU A 625 -10.93 -40.07 -17.04
C LEU A 625 -12.13 -39.21 -17.47
N ARG A 626 -13.06 -39.76 -18.26
CA ARG A 626 -14.32 -39.07 -18.61
C ARG A 626 -15.22 -38.86 -17.39
N LEU A 627 -15.40 -39.86 -16.53
CA LEU A 627 -16.22 -39.72 -15.32
C LEU A 627 -15.59 -38.77 -14.28
N LEU A 628 -14.25 -38.74 -14.17
CA LEU A 628 -13.51 -37.78 -13.35
C LEU A 628 -13.61 -36.35 -13.92
N SER A 629 -13.53 -36.19 -15.24
CA SER A 629 -13.76 -34.91 -15.92
C SER A 629 -15.21 -34.43 -15.78
N ALA A 630 -16.17 -35.34 -15.84
CA ALA A 630 -17.58 -35.08 -15.52
C ALA A 630 -17.74 -34.66 -14.05
N ARG A 631 -17.08 -35.33 -13.09
CA ARG A 631 -17.09 -34.93 -11.67
C ARG A 631 -16.50 -33.53 -11.47
N LEU A 632 -15.38 -33.22 -12.14
CA LEU A 632 -14.80 -31.88 -12.10
C LEU A 632 -15.76 -30.84 -12.72
N SER A 633 -16.39 -31.16 -13.86
CA SER A 633 -17.38 -30.31 -14.53
C SER A 633 -18.66 -30.10 -13.71
N LEU A 634 -19.08 -31.08 -12.92
CA LEU A 634 -20.19 -30.97 -11.97
C LEU A 634 -19.84 -30.02 -10.82
N LEU A 635 -18.63 -30.11 -10.28
CA LEU A 635 -18.15 -29.24 -9.20
C LEU A 635 -17.87 -27.81 -9.67
N SER A 636 -17.37 -27.63 -10.89
CA SER A 636 -17.21 -26.32 -11.55
C SER A 636 -18.48 -25.81 -12.24
N ARG A 637 -19.57 -26.59 -12.20
CA ARG A 637 -20.91 -26.28 -12.75
C ARG A 637 -20.95 -25.99 -14.26
N SER A 638 -19.99 -26.52 -15.00
CA SER A 638 -19.92 -26.42 -16.46
C SER A 638 -20.84 -27.47 -17.11
N GLU A 639 -22.12 -27.13 -17.27
CA GLU A 639 -23.16 -28.03 -17.81
C GLU A 639 -22.79 -28.63 -19.18
N THR A 640 -22.18 -27.83 -20.06
CA THR A 640 -21.82 -28.24 -21.42
C THR A 640 -20.70 -29.28 -21.44
N THR A 641 -19.66 -29.13 -20.62
CA THR A 641 -18.58 -30.13 -20.51
C THR A 641 -19.03 -31.34 -19.70
N LEU A 642 -19.84 -31.13 -18.65
CA LEU A 642 -20.48 -32.20 -17.89
C LEU A 642 -21.25 -33.15 -18.80
N LYS A 643 -22.15 -32.62 -19.64
CA LYS A 643 -22.93 -33.44 -20.59
C LYS A 643 -22.06 -34.07 -21.66
N ALA A 644 -21.07 -33.36 -22.20
CA ALA A 644 -20.13 -33.92 -23.18
C ALA A 644 -19.38 -35.13 -22.60
N ASP A 645 -18.88 -35.05 -21.37
CA ASP A 645 -18.16 -36.14 -20.71
C ASP A 645 -19.07 -37.29 -20.25
N LEU A 646 -20.28 -37.00 -19.74
CA LEU A 646 -21.27 -38.03 -19.38
C LEU A 646 -21.75 -38.80 -20.61
N HIS A 647 -22.05 -38.13 -21.73
CA HIS A 647 -22.42 -38.79 -22.98
C HIS A 647 -21.24 -39.55 -23.61
N ALA A 648 -20.01 -39.02 -23.52
CA ALA A 648 -18.81 -39.74 -23.97
C ALA A 648 -18.56 -41.01 -23.14
N ALA A 649 -18.75 -40.94 -21.82
CA ALA A 649 -18.66 -42.11 -20.93
C ALA A 649 -19.76 -43.14 -21.25
N ASP A 650 -21.02 -42.72 -21.42
CA ASP A 650 -22.12 -43.62 -21.76
C ASP A 650 -21.94 -44.28 -23.14
N ALA A 651 -21.46 -43.53 -24.14
CA ALA A 651 -21.13 -44.05 -25.46
C ALA A 651 -19.97 -45.06 -25.43
N ALA A 652 -18.94 -44.82 -24.63
CA ALA A 652 -17.84 -45.77 -24.43
C ALA A 652 -18.30 -47.03 -23.67
N LEU A 653 -19.13 -46.87 -22.63
CA LEU A 653 -19.79 -47.98 -21.92
C LEU A 653 -20.67 -48.82 -22.85
N ALA A 654 -21.40 -48.18 -23.77
CA ALA A 654 -22.23 -48.86 -24.76
C ALA A 654 -21.44 -49.56 -25.88
N ARG A 655 -20.28 -49.02 -26.27
CA ARG A 655 -19.48 -49.53 -27.40
C ARG A 655 -18.49 -50.64 -27.01
N TYR A 656 -17.88 -50.56 -25.81
CA TYR A 656 -16.74 -51.41 -25.45
C TYR A 656 -17.01 -52.38 -24.29
N PHE A 657 -18.12 -52.26 -23.56
CA PHE A 657 -18.45 -53.14 -22.43
C PHE A 657 -19.67 -54.00 -22.75
N ASP A 658 -19.84 -55.12 -22.03
CA ASP A 658 -20.94 -56.05 -22.27
C ASP A 658 -22.27 -55.48 -21.76
N ALA A 659 -23.10 -55.00 -22.69
CA ALA A 659 -24.40 -54.42 -22.42
C ALA A 659 -25.42 -55.39 -21.78
N SER A 660 -25.16 -56.71 -21.79
CA SER A 660 -25.98 -57.70 -21.08
C SER A 660 -25.65 -57.80 -19.58
N SER A 661 -24.50 -57.25 -19.16
CA SER A 661 -24.07 -57.26 -17.76
C SER A 661 -24.84 -56.28 -16.88
N LYS A 662 -25.42 -56.80 -15.79
CA LYS A 662 -26.10 -55.98 -14.77
C LYS A 662 -25.20 -54.89 -14.16
N LYS A 663 -23.88 -55.09 -14.11
CA LYS A 663 -22.94 -54.05 -13.63
C LYS A 663 -22.84 -52.88 -14.61
N VAL A 664 -22.73 -53.16 -15.91
CA VAL A 664 -22.66 -52.13 -16.95
C VAL A 664 -23.97 -51.34 -16.98
N GLN A 665 -25.10 -52.02 -16.87
CA GLN A 665 -26.43 -51.39 -16.79
C GLN A 665 -26.57 -50.48 -15.55
N ALA A 666 -26.08 -50.90 -14.38
CA ALA A 666 -26.10 -50.09 -13.16
C ALA A 666 -25.24 -48.81 -13.28
N VAL A 667 -24.02 -48.91 -13.84
CA VAL A 667 -23.14 -47.75 -14.05
C VAL A 667 -23.74 -46.76 -15.06
N ARG A 668 -24.30 -47.25 -16.18
CA ARG A 668 -24.97 -46.39 -17.17
C ARG A 668 -26.21 -45.68 -16.59
N GLU A 669 -26.98 -46.36 -15.75
CA GLU A 669 -28.14 -45.75 -15.07
C GLU A 669 -27.71 -44.71 -14.03
N LEU A 670 -26.58 -44.89 -13.31
CA LEU A 670 -26.01 -43.84 -12.45
C LEU A 670 -25.60 -42.59 -13.26
N VAL A 671 -24.88 -42.76 -14.38
CA VAL A 671 -24.47 -41.68 -15.30
C VAL A 671 -25.70 -40.91 -15.79
N LYS A 672 -26.72 -41.62 -16.26
CA LYS A 672 -27.97 -41.06 -16.76
C LYS A 672 -28.77 -40.31 -15.68
N GLN A 673 -28.77 -40.79 -14.43
CA GLN A 673 -29.40 -40.06 -13.32
C GLN A 673 -28.70 -38.76 -12.97
N VAL A 674 -27.38 -38.66 -13.16
CA VAL A 674 -26.62 -37.42 -12.98
C VAL A 674 -26.89 -36.44 -14.13
N ASP A 675 -26.91 -36.92 -15.38
CA ASP A 675 -27.31 -36.12 -16.54
C ASP A 675 -28.72 -35.54 -16.36
N GLN A 676 -29.72 -36.38 -16.05
CA GLN A 676 -31.10 -35.93 -15.85
C GLN A 676 -31.27 -34.94 -14.68
N ALA A 677 -30.52 -35.11 -13.59
CA ALA A 677 -30.56 -34.19 -12.47
C ALA A 677 -29.82 -32.85 -12.71
N SER A 678 -28.90 -32.79 -13.70
CA SER A 678 -28.18 -31.57 -14.05
C SER A 678 -29.05 -30.50 -14.75
N LEU A 679 -30.19 -30.91 -15.33
CA LEU A 679 -31.09 -30.07 -16.14
C LEU A 679 -31.82 -28.94 -15.39
N ALA A 680 -31.68 -28.84 -14.06
CA ALA A 680 -32.48 -27.93 -13.22
C ALA A 680 -31.87 -26.53 -13.01
N VAL A 681 -30.69 -26.23 -13.57
CA VAL A 681 -29.85 -25.09 -13.13
C VAL A 681 -30.03 -23.84 -14.01
N ALA A 682 -31.25 -23.27 -14.02
CA ALA A 682 -31.50 -21.94 -14.55
C ALA A 682 -31.42 -20.90 -13.40
N VAL A 683 -30.23 -20.34 -13.16
CA VAL A 683 -29.98 -19.42 -12.03
C VAL A 683 -30.67 -18.06 -12.28
N PRO A 684 -31.46 -17.51 -11.33
CA PRO A 684 -32.06 -16.18 -11.47
C PRO A 684 -31.03 -15.05 -11.59
N ASN A 685 -31.39 -13.95 -12.26
CA ASN A 685 -30.57 -12.73 -12.34
C ASN A 685 -31.06 -11.63 -11.38
N LEU A 686 -30.16 -10.70 -11.03
CA LEU A 686 -30.37 -9.59 -10.10
C LEU A 686 -30.72 -8.27 -10.80
N ASN A 687 -31.28 -8.34 -12.01
CA ASN A 687 -31.42 -7.19 -12.88
C ASN A 687 -32.40 -6.14 -12.34
N ALA A 688 -33.35 -6.52 -11.47
CA ALA A 688 -34.29 -5.57 -10.86
C ALA A 688 -33.60 -4.69 -9.81
N SER A 689 -32.81 -5.31 -8.92
CA SER A 689 -32.02 -4.58 -7.91
C SER A 689 -31.02 -3.62 -8.55
N LEU A 690 -30.26 -4.08 -9.56
CA LEU A 690 -29.29 -3.25 -10.27
C LEU A 690 -29.94 -2.11 -11.06
N ALA A 691 -31.08 -2.37 -11.73
CA ALA A 691 -31.81 -1.32 -12.45
C ALA A 691 -32.33 -0.21 -11.51
N ALA A 692 -32.77 -0.56 -10.29
CA ALA A 692 -33.22 0.43 -9.31
C ALA A 692 -32.07 1.34 -8.83
N VAL A 693 -30.89 0.78 -8.58
CA VAL A 693 -29.68 1.56 -8.22
C VAL A 693 -29.22 2.45 -9.37
N HIS A 694 -29.17 1.93 -10.59
CA HIS A 694 -28.84 2.75 -11.77
C HIS A 694 -29.90 3.81 -12.10
N GLN A 695 -31.14 3.69 -11.58
CA GLN A 695 -32.17 4.71 -11.73
C GLN A 695 -31.99 5.85 -10.71
N PHE A 696 -31.62 5.55 -9.46
CA PHE A 696 -31.21 6.55 -8.46
C PHE A 696 -30.09 7.44 -9.01
N LYS A 697 -29.03 6.80 -9.54
CA LYS A 697 -27.83 7.45 -10.12
C LYS A 697 -28.08 8.30 -11.39
N ARG A 698 -29.33 8.38 -11.86
CA ARG A 698 -29.78 9.23 -12.99
C ARG A 698 -30.90 10.21 -12.61
N GLY A 699 -31.30 10.21 -11.33
CA GLY A 699 -32.41 11.03 -10.80
C GLY A 699 -32.02 11.92 -9.63
N GLY A 700 -30.72 12.00 -9.32
CA GLY A 700 -30.08 13.09 -8.58
C GLY A 700 -29.48 14.12 -9.54
#